data_AF-A0A7R9KJT9-F1
#
_entry.id   AF-A0A7R9KJT9-F1
#
_cell.length_a   1.000
_cell.length_b   1.000
_cell.length_c   1.000
_cell.angle_alpha   90.00
_cell.angle_beta   90.00
_cell.angle_gamma   90.00
#
_symmetry.space_group_name_H-M   'P 1'
#
loop_
_entity.id
_entity.type
_entity.pdbx_description
1 polymer ?
#
loop_
_entity_poly.entity_id
_entity_poly.type
_entity_poly.pdbx_seq_one_letter_code
_entity_poly.pdbx_strand_id
1 'polypeptide(L)'
;MSSSGYHFPYIAYDIQEQLMDAMYGALDEQKMAILESPTGTGKSLSIICATIKWIHDFHDKQLDTLSRQLKRCDEEIQRLDAESKVSSDWIELQDKKSSVCRQKEVIVKQLTAFEAKDKRNKSLLDRRNNSIVRQKFVLKHKNVTKKLKKSDTNGDQELDPLSGDGVDEDFVDYCSDDEVVDEKSSEVGDGFVAPKMYYCSRTHSQLSQFIRIICATIKWIHDFHDKQLDTLSRQLKRCDEEIQRLDAESKVSSDWIELQDKKSSVCRQKEVIVKQLTAFEAKDKRNKLLLDRRNNSIVRQKFVLKHKNVTKKAKTSDTNGDQELDPLSGDGVDEDFVDYCSDDEVVDEKSSEVGDGFVAPKMYYCSRTHSQLSQFIREIQKTAYSREETPLRLVPLGSRSNYCINERVLRLNNNNLINEKCIELQNSSNSQLKCQMFKHNVINELRDEVLADVLDIEDITKLGKGIKACPYYSTRLAIPEAEIVILPYNILLHSATRESYGINLKGSVVVIDEAHNLMETIHNIHSIELKGSHIIDTLSQLNAYLMRYKSRLSARNTMHIKQIAFILNEFIKHFKASAQIGGHNVSERVEFLIRLGIENLNLYQILDYCQKSQIARKLFGFSKRKNCVKIDEKSEKKANGTTAFLAKMKGKSIEVQAIASNDSAADEETKIFGSPLYIIIEFLKALIDSKANAKIITNFDTNSLRNSCVKYILLNPFSQFKDIVSECRSVVLCGGTMKPFDEYIDHLFKPLGITSERLVTFSCGHVIPDSNLSAICLGMGPNGRQLNYTFQNRTNTSMIEETGKTIANMCAVIPDGIVCFFPSYDFEDNYYKVWQKSGIIKSIEAKGKTVFREPRKSSMVQTILGDYNRAITPVLFFPRYEYTQQPPFYSLP
;
A
#
# COMPACT_ATOMS: atom_id res chain seq x y z
N MET A 1 7.75 -3.78 32.78
CA MET A 1 7.55 -2.60 31.90
C MET A 1 8.94 -2.16 31.48
N SER A 2 9.26 -2.16 30.19
CA SER A 2 10.60 -1.81 29.72
C SER A 2 10.91 -0.33 29.99
N SER A 3 12.15 -0.04 30.34
CA SER A 3 12.66 1.27 30.77
C SER A 3 12.70 2.34 29.66
N SER A 4 12.43 1.97 28.40
CA SER A 4 12.76 2.77 27.22
C SER A 4 11.58 3.50 26.56
N GLY A 5 10.35 3.41 27.07
CA GLY A 5 9.21 4.22 26.58
C GLY A 5 8.72 3.93 25.13
N TYR A 6 9.38 3.04 24.39
CA TYR A 6 9.07 2.68 22.99
C TYR A 6 7.90 1.68 22.80
N HIS A 7 7.07 1.42 23.83
CA HIS A 7 5.97 0.42 23.79
C HIS A 7 6.31 -0.90 23.06
N PHE A 8 7.56 -1.37 23.23
CA PHE A 8 8.04 -2.58 22.61
C PHE A 8 7.26 -3.78 23.18
N PRO A 9 6.78 -4.74 22.36
CA PRO A 9 5.88 -5.80 22.83
C PRO A 9 6.56 -6.83 23.75
N TYR A 10 7.89 -6.80 23.83
CA TYR A 10 8.71 -7.66 24.69
C TYR A 10 9.70 -6.82 25.50
N ILE A 11 10.50 -7.47 26.35
CA ILE A 11 11.68 -6.81 26.90
C ILE A 11 12.68 -6.66 25.76
N ALA A 12 12.98 -5.42 25.40
CA ALA A 12 13.93 -5.13 24.34
C ALA A 12 15.36 -5.48 24.80
N TYR A 13 16.16 -6.05 23.90
CA TYR A 13 17.60 -6.18 24.12
C TYR A 13 18.28 -4.82 24.02
N ASP A 14 19.41 -4.64 24.71
CA ASP A 14 20.19 -3.39 24.67
C ASP A 14 20.49 -2.93 23.23
N ILE A 15 20.78 -3.87 22.33
CA ILE A 15 21.04 -3.61 20.91
C ILE A 15 19.79 -3.07 20.19
N GLN A 16 18.60 -3.56 20.56
CA GLN A 16 17.33 -3.05 20.03
C GLN A 16 17.05 -1.65 20.55
N GLU A 17 17.33 -1.37 21.82
CA GLU A 17 17.17 -0.03 22.40
C GLU A 17 18.11 0.97 21.73
N GLN A 18 19.40 0.63 21.59
CA GLN A 18 20.37 1.46 20.87
C GLN A 18 19.96 1.76 19.43
N LEU A 19 19.41 0.75 18.72
CA LEU A 19 18.88 0.95 17.36
C LEU A 19 17.68 1.90 17.35
N MET A 20 16.77 1.76 18.33
CA MET A 20 15.60 2.64 18.46
C MET A 20 16.02 4.08 18.78
N ASP A 21 16.98 4.28 19.68
CA ASP A 21 17.51 5.59 20.05
C ASP A 21 18.22 6.26 18.87
N ALA A 22 19.08 5.52 18.16
CA ALA A 22 19.79 6.01 16.97
C ALA A 22 18.81 6.43 15.87
N MET A 23 17.76 5.63 15.65
CA MET A 23 16.71 5.96 14.70
C MET A 23 15.92 7.21 15.12
N TYR A 24 15.44 7.24 16.37
CA TYR A 24 14.65 8.36 16.89
C TYR A 24 15.45 9.67 16.81
N GLY A 25 16.71 9.67 17.26
CA GLY A 25 17.59 10.84 17.21
C GLY A 25 17.81 11.34 15.78
N ALA A 26 18.03 10.44 14.82
CA ALA A 26 18.18 10.82 13.42
C ALA A 26 16.92 11.51 12.85
N LEU A 27 15.72 11.05 13.23
CA LEU A 27 14.46 11.63 12.80
C LEU A 27 14.17 13.00 13.45
N ASP A 28 14.46 13.13 14.75
CA ASP A 28 14.24 14.38 15.50
C ASP A 28 15.18 15.49 14.98
N GLU A 29 16.43 15.14 14.70
CA GLU A 29 17.47 16.06 14.20
C GLU A 29 17.45 16.29 12.67
N GLN A 30 16.51 15.70 11.93
CA GLN A 30 16.40 15.85 10.46
C GLN A 30 17.62 15.36 9.68
N LYS A 31 18.27 14.30 10.19
CA LYS A 31 19.45 13.71 9.59
C LYS A 31 19.10 12.57 8.64
N MET A 32 20.01 12.32 7.71
CA MET A 32 20.06 11.08 6.93
C MET A 32 20.73 10.01 7.78
N ALA A 33 20.29 8.76 7.68
CA ALA A 33 20.85 7.70 8.51
C ALA A 33 21.11 6.41 7.73
N ILE A 34 22.19 5.72 8.07
CA ILE A 34 22.50 4.35 7.62
C ILE A 34 22.63 3.49 8.87
N LEU A 35 21.67 2.60 9.07
CA LEU A 35 21.52 1.77 10.25
C LEU A 35 21.70 0.29 9.89
N GLU A 36 22.66 -0.37 10.52
CA GLU A 36 22.89 -1.80 10.41
C GLU A 36 22.43 -2.52 11.68
N SER A 37 21.61 -3.55 11.50
CA SER A 37 21.22 -4.46 12.58
C SER A 37 21.13 -5.88 12.07
N PRO A 38 21.88 -6.84 12.65
CA PRO A 38 21.94 -8.22 12.15
C PRO A 38 20.56 -8.86 11.97
N THR A 39 20.44 -9.77 11.00
CA THR A 39 19.18 -10.48 10.76
C THR A 39 18.76 -11.28 12.01
N GLY A 40 17.48 -11.22 12.38
CA GLY A 40 16.93 -11.96 13.52
C GLY A 40 16.99 -11.24 14.86
N THR A 41 17.57 -10.04 14.94
CA THR A 41 17.61 -9.22 16.17
C THR A 41 16.33 -8.42 16.42
N GLY A 42 15.27 -8.61 15.64
CA GLY A 42 14.03 -7.83 15.76
C GLY A 42 14.06 -6.45 15.09
N LYS A 43 15.01 -6.20 14.17
CA LYS A 43 15.19 -4.95 13.40
C LYS A 43 13.88 -4.27 12.99
N SER A 44 12.99 -4.97 12.27
CA SER A 44 11.75 -4.37 11.76
C SER A 44 10.86 -3.85 12.90
N LEU A 45 10.77 -4.58 14.02
CA LEU A 45 9.98 -4.19 15.18
C LEU A 45 10.61 -2.98 15.91
N SER A 46 11.95 -2.94 16.03
CA SER A 46 12.66 -1.77 16.56
C SER A 46 12.41 -0.52 15.70
N ILE A 47 12.51 -0.66 14.37
CA ILE A 47 12.25 0.43 13.42
C ILE A 47 10.81 0.94 13.56
N ILE A 48 9.84 0.02 13.67
CA ILE A 48 8.42 0.34 13.90
C ILE A 48 8.26 1.17 15.17
N CYS A 49 8.73 0.66 16.29
CA CYS A 49 8.50 1.26 17.60
C CYS A 49 9.15 2.65 17.71
N ALA A 50 10.40 2.79 17.21
CA ALA A 50 11.09 4.07 17.16
C ALA A 50 10.34 5.09 16.30
N THR A 51 9.86 4.68 15.11
CA THR A 51 9.21 5.64 14.21
C THR A 51 7.82 6.05 14.69
N ILE A 52 7.00 5.09 15.14
CA ILE A 52 5.67 5.40 15.64
C ILE A 52 5.79 6.31 16.86
N LYS A 53 6.69 5.99 17.80
CA LYS A 53 6.97 6.88 18.94
C LYS A 53 7.37 8.29 18.48
N TRP A 54 8.26 8.41 17.51
CA TRP A 54 8.66 9.72 16.98
C TRP A 54 7.48 10.48 16.38
N ILE A 55 6.57 9.83 15.63
CA ILE A 55 5.38 10.47 15.06
C ILE A 55 4.48 11.03 16.17
N HIS A 56 4.22 10.26 17.22
CA HIS A 56 3.42 10.71 18.37
C HIS A 56 4.11 11.85 19.13
N ASP A 57 5.37 11.67 19.51
CA ASP A 57 6.14 12.68 20.22
C ASP A 57 6.27 13.99 19.40
N PHE A 58 6.44 13.88 18.09
CA PHE A 58 6.51 15.03 17.19
C PHE A 58 5.17 15.77 17.17
N HIS A 59 4.05 15.07 17.08
CA HIS A 59 2.72 15.67 17.14
C HIS A 59 2.52 16.50 18.41
N ASP A 60 2.86 15.93 19.57
CA ASP A 60 2.69 16.57 20.87
C ASP A 60 3.65 17.76 21.05
N LYS A 61 4.93 17.60 20.67
CA LYS A 61 5.92 18.69 20.67
C LYS A 61 5.48 19.87 19.80
N GLN A 62 4.86 19.59 18.64
CA GLN A 62 4.39 20.65 17.73
C GLN A 62 3.18 21.39 18.29
N LEU A 63 2.20 20.67 18.84
CA LEU A 63 1.04 21.28 19.50
C LEU A 63 1.47 22.22 20.64
N ASP A 64 2.39 21.77 21.48
CA ASP A 64 2.93 22.55 22.59
C ASP A 64 3.74 23.76 22.09
N THR A 65 4.56 23.58 21.05
CA THR A 65 5.32 24.68 20.41
C THR A 65 4.40 25.76 19.85
N LEU A 66 3.39 25.37 19.06
CA LEU A 66 2.40 26.29 18.48
C LEU A 66 1.59 27.00 19.56
N SER A 67 1.19 26.27 20.61
CA SER A 67 0.46 26.85 21.75
C SER A 67 1.29 27.89 22.49
N ARG A 68 2.61 27.67 22.66
CA ARG A 68 3.51 28.67 23.26
C ARG A 68 3.73 29.87 22.33
N GLN A 69 3.88 29.65 21.03
CA GLN A 69 4.02 30.74 20.06
C GLN A 69 2.76 31.62 20.02
N LEU A 70 1.57 31.01 20.08
CA LEU A 70 0.30 31.73 20.15
C LEU A 70 0.24 32.64 21.37
N LYS A 71 0.59 32.12 22.56
CA LYS A 71 0.67 32.92 23.80
C LYS A 71 1.63 34.10 23.67
N ARG A 72 2.82 33.89 23.09
CA ARG A 72 3.80 34.96 22.85
C ARG A 72 3.27 36.04 21.90
N CYS A 73 2.58 35.65 20.82
CA CYS A 73 1.95 36.61 19.92
C CYS A 73 0.85 37.41 20.63
N ASP A 74 0.05 36.77 21.49
CA ASP A 74 -0.99 37.45 22.27
C ASP A 74 -0.41 38.45 23.26
N GLU A 75 0.66 38.09 23.97
CA GLU A 75 1.39 38.97 24.88
C GLU A 75 2.00 40.18 24.15
N GLU A 76 2.62 39.95 22.99
CA GLU A 76 3.23 41.01 22.19
C GLU A 76 2.20 41.97 21.59
N ILE A 77 1.04 41.46 21.14
CA ILE A 77 -0.07 42.31 20.68
C ILE A 77 -0.58 43.20 21.82
N GLN A 78 -0.75 42.65 23.03
CA GLN A 78 -1.17 43.43 24.20
C GLN A 78 -0.15 44.51 24.56
N ARG A 79 1.15 44.20 24.47
CA ARG A 79 2.24 45.15 24.70
C ARG A 79 2.21 46.29 23.68
N LEU A 80 2.13 45.98 22.39
CA LEU A 80 2.06 46.97 21.31
C LEU A 80 0.82 47.86 21.45
N ASP A 81 -0.31 47.30 21.89
CA ASP A 81 -1.54 48.06 22.17
C ASP A 81 -1.41 49.02 23.37
N ALA A 82 -0.59 48.68 24.36
CA ALA A 82 -0.27 49.57 25.46
C ALA A 82 0.69 50.69 25.01
N GLU A 83 1.74 50.35 24.25
CA GLU A 83 2.75 51.30 23.76
C GLU A 83 2.18 52.29 22.73
N SER A 84 1.25 51.85 21.87
CA SER A 84 0.53 52.68 20.90
C SER A 84 -0.30 53.79 21.54
N LYS A 85 -0.71 53.65 22.81
CA LYS A 85 -1.49 54.69 23.53
C LYS A 85 -0.62 55.83 24.05
N VAL A 86 0.70 55.63 24.10
CA VAL A 86 1.65 56.55 24.75
C VAL A 86 2.65 57.14 23.75
N SER A 87 2.99 56.41 22.68
CA SER A 87 4.02 56.81 21.70
C SER A 87 3.52 57.76 20.62
N SER A 88 4.39 58.66 20.16
CA SER A 88 4.15 59.55 19.00
C SER A 88 4.29 58.84 17.65
N ASP A 89 5.06 57.74 17.58
CA ASP A 89 5.28 56.93 16.37
C ASP A 89 4.32 55.73 16.29
N TRP A 90 3.02 56.03 16.33
CA TRP A 90 1.96 55.01 16.30
C TRP A 90 1.90 54.22 14.99
N ILE A 91 2.40 54.78 13.87
CA ILE A 91 2.38 54.15 12.55
C ILE A 91 3.31 52.91 12.51
N GLU A 92 4.53 53.03 13.04
CA GLU A 92 5.49 51.91 13.06
C GLU A 92 5.03 50.80 14.02
N LEU A 93 4.44 51.17 15.16
CA LEU A 93 3.84 50.22 16.10
C LEU A 93 2.65 49.49 15.49
N GLN A 94 1.85 50.17 14.67
CA GLN A 94 0.72 49.57 13.98
C GLN A 94 1.16 48.58 12.89
N ASP A 95 2.25 48.87 12.16
CA ASP A 95 2.80 47.96 11.16
C ASP A 95 3.42 46.71 11.80
N LYS A 96 4.14 46.88 12.92
CA LYS A 96 4.63 45.76 13.76
C LYS A 96 3.47 44.92 14.29
N LYS A 97 2.42 45.55 14.81
CA LYS A 97 1.21 44.87 15.29
C LYS A 97 0.54 44.08 14.15
N SER A 98 0.39 44.68 12.98
CA SER A 98 -0.16 44.01 11.79
C SER A 98 0.66 42.77 11.40
N SER A 99 1.99 42.86 11.47
CA SER A 99 2.89 41.74 11.21
C SER A 99 2.75 40.60 12.22
N VAL A 100 2.67 40.92 13.52
CA VAL A 100 2.44 39.91 14.58
C VAL A 100 1.04 39.29 14.48
N CYS A 101 0.01 40.09 14.14
CA CYS A 101 -1.34 39.58 13.88
C CYS A 101 -1.36 38.59 12.71
N ARG A 102 -0.66 38.88 11.61
CA ARG A 102 -0.52 37.94 10.48
C ARG A 102 0.16 36.63 10.91
N GLN A 103 1.22 36.72 11.73
CA GLN A 103 1.89 35.53 12.26
C GLN A 103 0.95 34.72 13.17
N LYS A 104 0.19 35.38 14.05
CA LYS A 104 -0.84 34.76 14.89
C LYS A 104 -1.88 34.04 14.05
N GLU A 105 -2.38 34.67 12.98
CA GLU A 105 -3.37 34.04 12.09
C GLU A 105 -2.83 32.74 11.46
N VAL A 106 -1.55 32.69 11.07
CA VAL A 106 -0.92 31.47 10.56
C VAL A 106 -0.88 30.38 11.65
N ILE A 107 -0.46 30.72 12.87
CA ILE A 107 -0.39 29.77 13.99
C ILE A 107 -1.79 29.23 14.34
N VAL A 108 -2.80 30.10 14.39
CA VAL A 108 -4.20 29.69 14.66
C VAL A 108 -4.70 28.76 13.56
N LYS A 109 -4.44 29.06 12.28
CA LYS A 109 -4.79 28.14 11.17
C LYS A 109 -4.16 26.77 11.36
N GLN A 110 -2.88 26.71 11.74
CA GLN A 110 -2.19 25.44 12.00
C GLN A 110 -2.82 24.68 13.17
N LEU A 111 -3.08 25.32 14.31
CA LEU A 111 -3.75 24.70 15.47
C LEU A 111 -5.15 24.18 15.12
N THR A 112 -5.95 24.94 14.37
CA THR A 112 -7.28 24.48 13.94
C THR A 112 -7.21 23.24 13.04
N ALA A 113 -6.15 23.09 12.24
CA ALA A 113 -5.92 21.89 11.43
C ALA A 113 -5.59 20.67 12.30
N PHE A 114 -4.79 20.84 13.36
CA PHE A 114 -4.55 19.79 14.35
C PHE A 114 -5.84 19.37 15.08
N GLU A 115 -6.66 20.32 15.53
CA GLU A 115 -7.95 20.00 16.19
C GLU A 115 -8.91 19.25 15.25
N ALA A 116 -8.94 19.61 13.97
CA ALA A 116 -9.74 18.90 12.97
C ALA A 116 -9.25 17.47 12.78
N LYS A 117 -7.93 17.25 12.79
CA LYS A 117 -7.29 15.94 12.74
C LYS A 117 -7.65 15.08 13.97
N ASP A 118 -7.65 15.65 15.16
CA ASP A 118 -8.04 14.94 16.38
C ASP A 118 -9.53 14.56 16.38
N LYS A 119 -10.40 15.44 15.90
CA LYS A 119 -11.83 15.13 15.69
C LYS A 119 -12.01 13.98 14.69
N ARG A 120 -11.22 13.98 13.61
CA ARG A 120 -11.22 12.91 12.60
C ARG A 120 -10.78 11.58 13.20
N ASN A 121 -9.71 11.57 14.01
CA ASN A 121 -9.21 10.38 14.70
C ASN A 121 -10.27 9.77 15.63
N LYS A 122 -11.00 10.60 16.40
CA LYS A 122 -12.12 10.14 17.24
C LYS A 122 -13.23 9.47 16.41
N SER A 123 -13.63 10.10 15.30
CA SER A 123 -14.65 9.53 14.41
C SER A 123 -14.24 8.17 13.83
N LEU A 124 -12.97 7.99 13.48
CA LEU A 124 -12.43 6.70 13.00
C LEU A 124 -12.43 5.64 14.11
N LEU A 125 -12.08 6.03 15.34
CA LEU A 125 -12.10 5.14 16.49
C LEU A 125 -13.53 4.63 16.79
N ASP A 126 -14.53 5.52 16.74
CA ASP A 126 -15.93 5.15 16.96
C ASP A 126 -16.40 4.14 15.91
N ARG A 127 -16.00 4.34 14.64
CA ARG A 127 -16.29 3.37 13.56
C ARG A 127 -15.64 2.02 13.81
N ARG A 128 -14.36 2.01 14.19
CA ARG A 128 -13.63 0.78 14.54
C ARG A 128 -14.35 0.00 15.64
N ASN A 129 -14.74 0.69 16.71
CA ASN A 129 -15.45 0.10 17.84
C ASN A 129 -16.80 -0.49 17.40
N ASN A 130 -17.56 0.24 16.58
CA ASN A 130 -18.81 -0.25 16.00
C ASN A 130 -18.61 -1.47 15.10
N SER A 131 -17.56 -1.50 14.29
CA SER A 131 -17.19 -2.62 13.41
C SER A 131 -16.86 -3.88 14.23
N ILE A 132 -16.08 -3.74 15.31
CA ILE A 132 -15.75 -4.84 16.24
C ILE A 132 -17.03 -5.41 16.89
N VAL A 133 -17.95 -4.55 17.32
CA VAL A 133 -19.23 -4.96 17.91
C VAL A 133 -20.07 -5.74 16.89
N ARG A 134 -20.16 -5.26 15.64
CA ARG A 134 -20.85 -5.96 14.55
C ARG A 134 -20.23 -7.34 14.28
N GLN A 135 -18.91 -7.44 14.19
CA GLN A 135 -18.23 -8.72 13.95
C GLN A 135 -18.48 -9.72 15.08
N LYS A 136 -18.42 -9.29 16.34
CA LYS A 136 -18.74 -10.14 17.51
C LYS A 136 -20.19 -10.62 17.48
N PHE A 137 -21.13 -9.78 17.06
CA PHE A 137 -22.54 -10.14 16.92
C PHE A 137 -22.76 -11.20 15.82
N VAL A 138 -22.15 -11.02 14.65
CA VAL A 138 -22.22 -11.97 13.52
C VAL A 138 -21.60 -13.33 13.88
N LEU A 139 -20.44 -13.34 14.54
CA LEU A 139 -19.79 -14.58 15.00
C LEU A 139 -20.63 -15.33 16.03
N LYS A 140 -21.27 -14.60 16.95
CA LYS A 140 -22.20 -15.18 17.94
C LYS A 140 -23.40 -15.84 17.24
N HIS A 141 -23.98 -15.19 16.24
CA HIS A 141 -25.08 -15.78 15.45
C HIS A 141 -24.65 -16.98 14.60
N LYS A 142 -23.47 -16.95 13.95
CA LYS A 142 -22.92 -18.10 13.21
C LYS A 142 -22.64 -19.32 14.11
N ASN A 143 -22.21 -19.09 15.35
CA ASN A 143 -21.98 -20.18 16.31
C ASN A 143 -23.30 -20.73 16.89
N VAL A 144 -24.34 -19.90 17.00
CA VAL A 144 -25.69 -20.34 17.38
C VAL A 144 -26.32 -21.18 16.28
N THR A 145 -26.23 -20.77 15.01
CA THR A 145 -26.76 -21.56 13.87
C THR A 145 -25.97 -22.85 13.63
N LYS A 146 -24.65 -22.89 13.89
CA LYS A 146 -23.86 -24.14 13.90
C LYS A 146 -24.23 -25.09 15.03
N LYS A 147 -24.66 -24.57 16.19
CA LYS A 147 -25.16 -25.39 17.30
C LYS A 147 -26.54 -25.97 17.01
N LEU A 148 -27.43 -25.21 16.37
CA LEU A 148 -28.74 -25.69 15.91
C LEU A 148 -28.63 -26.75 14.80
N LYS A 149 -27.66 -26.62 13.88
CA LYS A 149 -27.39 -27.67 12.86
C LYS A 149 -26.75 -28.95 13.42
N LYS A 150 -26.30 -28.95 14.67
CA LYS A 150 -25.75 -30.14 15.36
C LYS A 150 -26.79 -30.87 16.22
N SER A 151 -27.99 -30.32 16.40
CA SER A 151 -29.07 -30.97 17.15
C SER A 151 -30.07 -31.74 16.27
N ASP A 152 -30.00 -31.61 14.94
CA ASP A 152 -30.91 -32.26 13.98
C ASP A 152 -30.18 -33.32 13.13
N THR A 153 -29.56 -34.32 13.76
CA THR A 153 -29.18 -35.56 13.07
C THR A 153 -29.77 -36.76 13.79
N ASN A 154 -30.97 -37.14 13.38
CA ASN A 154 -31.50 -38.51 13.45
C ASN A 154 -32.30 -38.76 12.17
N GLY A 155 -31.88 -39.74 11.37
CA GLY A 155 -32.65 -40.31 10.25
C GLY A 155 -32.04 -40.15 8.86
N ASP A 156 -31.16 -41.08 8.49
CA ASP A 156 -31.03 -41.82 7.23
C ASP A 156 -31.58 -41.24 5.90
N GLN A 157 -30.69 -41.00 4.93
CA GLN A 157 -30.51 -41.76 3.66
C GLN A 157 -29.83 -40.91 2.57
N GLU A 158 -28.92 -41.57 1.84
CA GLU A 158 -28.17 -41.09 0.67
C GLU A 158 -29.06 -40.53 -0.44
N LEU A 159 -28.57 -39.49 -1.15
CA LEU A 159 -28.51 -39.35 -2.62
C LEU A 159 -28.11 -37.91 -3.00
N ASP A 160 -26.93 -37.75 -3.62
CA ASP A 160 -26.68 -36.72 -4.66
C ASP A 160 -27.34 -37.21 -5.98
N PRO A 161 -27.72 -36.38 -6.99
CA PRO A 161 -27.09 -35.10 -7.36
C PRO A 161 -28.00 -33.98 -7.98
N LEU A 162 -27.42 -32.78 -8.12
CA LEU A 162 -27.59 -31.76 -9.19
C LEU A 162 -28.98 -31.14 -9.52
N SER A 163 -28.95 -29.81 -9.57
CA SER A 163 -29.68 -28.85 -10.44
C SER A 163 -30.71 -27.93 -9.76
N GLY A 164 -30.68 -26.66 -10.16
CA GLY A 164 -31.84 -25.76 -10.15
C GLY A 164 -31.96 -24.80 -8.97
N ASP A 165 -31.53 -23.56 -9.21
CA ASP A 165 -32.13 -22.28 -8.80
C ASP A 165 -33.02 -22.17 -7.56
N GLY A 166 -32.68 -21.14 -6.77
CA GLY A 166 -33.69 -20.21 -6.25
C GLY A 166 -34.14 -20.44 -4.81
N VAL A 167 -33.40 -19.84 -3.87
CA VAL A 167 -34.05 -19.24 -2.70
C VAL A 167 -33.37 -17.89 -2.42
N ASP A 168 -34.07 -16.81 -2.78
CA ASP A 168 -33.83 -15.48 -2.23
C ASP A 168 -34.06 -15.55 -0.72
N GLU A 169 -32.99 -15.66 0.07
CA GLU A 169 -33.06 -15.29 1.49
C GLU A 169 -32.97 -13.77 1.59
N ASP A 170 -34.14 -13.12 1.54
CA ASP A 170 -34.34 -11.72 1.93
C ASP A 170 -33.88 -11.53 3.39
N PHE A 171 -32.61 -11.18 3.57
CA PHE A 171 -32.09 -10.71 4.84
C PHE A 171 -32.66 -9.31 5.11
N VAL A 172 -33.68 -9.26 5.97
CA VAL A 172 -34.20 -8.02 6.55
C VAL A 172 -33.14 -7.47 7.49
N ASP A 173 -32.36 -6.52 6.98
CA ASP A 173 -31.40 -5.72 7.72
C ASP A 173 -32.14 -4.84 8.73
N TYR A 174 -32.23 -5.32 9.97
CA TYR A 174 -32.77 -4.57 11.10
C TYR A 174 -31.59 -4.06 11.94
N CYS A 175 -31.58 -2.74 12.16
CA CYS A 175 -30.71 -1.95 13.05
C CYS A 175 -29.40 -1.39 12.46
N SER A 176 -29.49 -0.19 11.90
CA SER A 176 -28.52 0.88 12.15
C SER A 176 -29.30 2.10 12.62
N ASP A 177 -29.12 2.48 13.89
CA ASP A 177 -29.18 3.85 14.43
C ASP A 177 -29.42 3.78 15.96
N ASP A 178 -28.47 3.18 16.68
CA ASP A 178 -28.24 3.50 18.08
C ASP A 178 -26.95 4.33 18.15
N GLU A 179 -27.07 5.65 17.98
CA GLU A 179 -26.02 6.59 18.37
C GLU A 179 -26.02 6.71 19.89
N VAL A 180 -24.92 6.23 20.49
CA VAL A 180 -24.57 6.49 21.88
C VAL A 180 -24.47 8.00 22.09
N VAL A 181 -25.24 8.47 23.05
CA VAL A 181 -25.24 9.82 23.62
C VAL A 181 -23.86 10.10 24.21
N ASP A 182 -23.30 11.27 23.90
CA ASP A 182 -22.16 11.90 24.59
C ASP A 182 -22.34 11.80 26.13
N GLU A 183 -21.54 10.95 26.79
CA GLU A 183 -21.29 11.05 28.24
C GLU A 183 -20.15 12.05 28.46
N LYS A 184 -20.46 13.34 28.26
CA LYS A 184 -19.68 14.45 28.82
C LYS A 184 -20.59 15.42 29.54
N SER A 185 -21.09 14.97 30.69
CA SER A 185 -21.50 15.85 31.79
C SER A 185 -21.44 15.08 33.10
N SER A 186 -20.22 14.76 33.56
CA SER A 186 -19.97 14.22 34.89
C SER A 186 -18.74 14.88 35.52
N GLU A 187 -18.78 16.21 35.56
CA GLU A 187 -18.21 16.98 36.66
C GLU A 187 -19.26 17.98 37.17
N VAL A 188 -20.43 17.48 37.55
CA VAL A 188 -21.29 18.14 38.53
C VAL A 188 -21.86 17.04 39.42
N GLY A 189 -21.67 17.19 40.72
CA GLY A 189 -21.97 16.19 41.73
C GLY A 189 -23.39 15.63 41.68
N ASP A 190 -23.45 14.34 41.99
CA ASP A 190 -24.54 13.55 42.58
C ASP A 190 -25.97 14.09 42.42
N GLY A 191 -26.76 13.44 41.56
CA GLY A 191 -28.20 13.69 41.50
C GLY A 191 -28.90 13.15 40.26
N PHE A 192 -29.30 11.86 40.33
CA PHE A 192 -30.37 11.18 39.57
C PHE A 192 -29.93 10.14 38.51
N VAL A 193 -30.23 8.86 38.81
CA VAL A 193 -30.07 7.71 37.91
C VAL A 193 -31.45 7.23 37.45
N ALA A 194 -31.70 7.22 36.14
CA ALA A 194 -32.95 6.68 35.61
C ALA A 194 -33.09 5.18 35.97
N PRO A 195 -34.28 4.70 36.38
CA PRO A 195 -34.47 3.30 36.74
C PRO A 195 -34.19 2.40 35.54
N LYS A 196 -33.16 1.55 35.66
CA LYS A 196 -32.81 0.52 34.67
C LYS A 196 -33.46 -0.80 35.10
N MET A 197 -34.29 -1.38 34.24
CA MET A 197 -34.92 -2.66 34.51
C MET A 197 -34.12 -3.78 33.85
N TYR A 198 -33.61 -4.71 34.66
CA TYR A 198 -32.88 -5.88 34.19
C TYR A 198 -33.80 -7.10 34.27
N TYR A 199 -34.06 -7.74 33.13
CA TYR A 199 -34.83 -8.99 33.06
C TYR A 199 -33.92 -10.16 32.73
N CYS A 200 -33.94 -11.20 33.56
CA CYS A 200 -33.16 -12.41 33.38
C CYS A 200 -34.07 -13.62 33.19
N SER A 201 -33.75 -14.48 32.23
CA SER A 201 -34.52 -15.68 31.90
C SER A 201 -33.60 -16.89 31.71
N ARG A 202 -34.11 -18.09 32.02
CA ARG A 202 -33.37 -19.35 31.92
C ARG A 202 -33.18 -19.83 30.47
N THR A 203 -34.03 -19.38 29.53
CA THR A 203 -33.93 -19.75 28.10
C THR A 203 -34.13 -18.55 27.15
N HIS A 204 -33.49 -18.62 25.98
CA HIS A 204 -33.54 -17.57 24.95
C HIS A 204 -34.92 -17.43 24.28
N SER A 205 -35.75 -18.48 24.23
CA SER A 205 -37.10 -18.41 23.63
C SER A 205 -38.09 -17.63 24.50
N GLN A 206 -37.92 -17.67 25.83
CA GLN A 206 -38.70 -16.89 26.79
C GLN A 206 -38.44 -15.38 26.66
N LEU A 207 -37.25 -14.97 26.22
CA LEU A 207 -36.92 -13.57 25.93
C LEU A 207 -37.69 -13.01 24.73
N SER A 208 -37.92 -13.81 23.68
CA SER A 208 -38.68 -13.37 22.50
C SER A 208 -40.18 -13.23 22.76
N GLN A 209 -40.75 -14.06 23.65
CA GLN A 209 -42.14 -13.92 24.09
C GLN A 209 -42.34 -12.69 24.99
N PHE A 210 -41.31 -12.32 25.76
CA PHE A 210 -41.31 -11.16 26.64
C PHE A 210 -41.50 -9.83 25.89
N ILE A 211 -41.05 -9.74 24.62
CA ILE A 211 -41.17 -8.53 23.78
C ILE A 211 -42.63 -8.07 23.62
N ARG A 212 -43.60 -9.00 23.64
CA ARG A 212 -45.03 -8.66 23.52
C ARG A 212 -45.66 -8.09 24.81
N ILE A 213 -45.05 -8.33 25.97
CA ILE A 213 -45.55 -7.88 27.30
C ILE A 213 -45.02 -6.47 27.66
N ILE A 214 -43.98 -6.00 26.96
CA ILE A 214 -43.29 -4.72 27.22
C ILE A 214 -44.21 -3.49 27.07
N CYS A 215 -45.27 -3.55 26.27
CA CYS A 215 -46.14 -2.39 26.00
C CYS A 215 -46.80 -1.80 27.27
N ALA A 216 -47.17 -2.62 28.24
CA ALA A 216 -47.74 -2.14 29.51
C ALA A 216 -46.68 -1.45 30.39
N THR A 217 -45.44 -1.92 30.32
CA THR A 217 -44.31 -1.43 31.12
C THR A 217 -43.75 -0.11 30.57
N ILE A 218 -43.71 0.03 29.24
CA ILE A 218 -43.34 1.30 28.58
C ILE A 218 -44.32 2.41 28.97
N LYS A 219 -45.63 2.11 28.99
CA LYS A 219 -46.64 3.08 29.40
C LYS A 219 -46.42 3.57 30.84
N TRP A 220 -46.09 2.66 31.77
CA TRP A 220 -45.76 3.03 33.14
C TRP A 220 -44.52 3.94 33.26
N ILE A 221 -43.49 3.70 32.44
CA ILE A 221 -42.28 4.56 32.42
C ILE A 221 -42.62 5.98 31.95
N HIS A 222 -43.44 6.12 30.90
CA HIS A 222 -43.91 7.43 30.45
C HIS A 222 -44.76 8.12 31.52
N ASP A 223 -45.73 7.42 32.12
CA ASP A 223 -46.58 7.97 33.19
C ASP A 223 -45.77 8.37 34.43
N PHE A 224 -44.69 7.64 34.75
CA PHE A 224 -43.78 7.97 35.85
C PHE A 224 -42.98 9.24 35.54
N HIS A 225 -42.49 9.37 34.30
CA HIS A 225 -41.74 10.53 33.84
C HIS A 225 -42.59 11.82 33.87
N ASP A 226 -43.84 11.74 33.41
CA ASP A 226 -44.77 12.88 33.41
C ASP A 226 -45.13 13.31 34.85
N LYS A 227 -45.34 12.35 35.77
CA LYS A 227 -45.58 12.66 37.19
C LYS A 227 -44.39 13.34 37.87
N GLN A 228 -43.16 12.97 37.50
CA GLN A 228 -41.95 13.61 38.03
C GLN A 228 -41.80 15.05 37.52
N LEU A 229 -42.06 15.27 36.22
CA LEU A 229 -42.03 16.61 35.63
C LEU A 229 -43.04 17.54 36.30
N ASP A 230 -44.26 17.06 36.54
CA ASP A 230 -45.32 17.81 37.25
C ASP A 230 -44.93 18.09 38.71
N THR A 231 -44.30 17.13 39.39
CA THR A 231 -43.82 17.32 40.77
C THR A 231 -42.74 18.40 40.86
N LEU A 232 -41.72 18.37 39.97
CA LEU A 232 -40.65 19.37 39.92
C LEU A 232 -41.19 20.75 39.54
N SER A 233 -42.16 20.81 38.61
CA SER A 233 -42.80 22.07 38.20
C SER A 233 -43.58 22.72 39.35
N ARG A 234 -44.28 21.92 40.17
CA ARG A 234 -44.97 22.41 41.37
C ARG A 234 -44.00 22.86 42.45
N GLN A 235 -42.87 22.18 42.62
CA GLN A 235 -41.82 22.59 43.57
C GLN A 235 -41.16 23.90 43.16
N LEU A 236 -40.92 24.10 41.86
CA LEU A 236 -40.42 25.36 41.32
C LEU A 236 -41.38 26.51 41.62
N LYS A 237 -42.68 26.31 41.36
CA LYS A 237 -43.72 27.30 41.64
C LYS A 237 -43.80 27.69 43.12
N ARG A 238 -43.66 26.72 44.03
CA ARG A 238 -43.60 26.99 45.48
C ARG A 238 -42.38 27.81 45.88
N CYS A 239 -41.21 27.52 45.30
CA CYS A 239 -40.00 28.31 45.54
C CYS A 239 -40.19 29.76 45.05
N ASP A 240 -40.85 29.97 43.92
CA ASP A 240 -41.15 31.30 43.39
C ASP A 240 -42.12 32.09 44.28
N GLU A 241 -43.18 31.44 44.76
CA GLU A 241 -44.15 32.04 45.69
C GLU A 241 -43.50 32.40 47.03
N GLU A 242 -42.60 31.55 47.54
CA GLU A 242 -41.89 31.77 48.80
C GLU A 242 -40.81 32.87 48.69
N ILE A 243 -40.10 32.95 47.56
CA ILE A 243 -39.20 34.08 47.27
C ILE A 243 -39.98 35.40 47.21
N GLN A 244 -41.15 35.43 46.55
CA GLN A 244 -41.99 36.63 46.49
C GLN A 244 -42.50 37.04 47.87
N ARG A 245 -42.87 36.08 48.73
CA ARG A 245 -43.29 36.35 50.10
C ARG A 245 -42.15 36.92 50.95
N LEU A 246 -40.96 36.33 50.89
CA LEU A 246 -39.77 36.81 51.59
C LEU A 246 -39.35 38.22 51.10
N ASP A 247 -39.57 38.52 49.82
CA ASP A 247 -39.36 39.86 49.24
C ASP A 247 -40.39 40.91 49.69
N ALA A 248 -41.60 40.49 50.03
CA ALA A 248 -42.60 41.37 50.62
C ALA A 248 -42.33 41.60 52.12
N GLU A 249 -41.95 40.55 52.87
CA GLU A 249 -41.67 40.61 54.31
C GLU A 249 -40.37 41.37 54.64
N SER A 250 -39.34 41.27 53.80
CA SER A 250 -38.07 42.00 53.96
C SER A 250 -38.19 43.52 53.80
N LYS A 251 -39.26 44.02 53.15
CA LYS A 251 -39.54 45.46 53.00
C LYS A 251 -40.15 46.11 54.23
N VAL A 252 -40.62 45.32 55.20
CA VAL A 252 -41.40 45.81 56.36
C VAL A 252 -40.74 45.41 57.70
N SER A 253 -39.87 44.40 57.73
CA SER A 253 -39.26 43.84 58.95
C SER A 253 -37.91 44.47 59.33
N SER A 254 -37.63 44.59 60.63
CA SER A 254 -36.31 45.01 61.18
C SER A 254 -35.23 43.93 61.11
N ASP A 255 -35.60 42.66 60.95
CA ASP A 255 -34.71 41.49 60.90
C ASP A 255 -34.44 41.05 59.44
N TRP A 256 -34.06 41.99 58.59
CA TRP A 256 -33.89 41.78 57.15
C TRP A 256 -32.74 40.81 56.80
N ILE A 257 -31.72 40.70 57.65
CA ILE A 257 -30.55 39.84 57.42
C ILE A 257 -30.93 38.35 57.46
N GLU A 258 -31.73 37.92 58.43
CA GLU A 258 -32.16 36.51 58.55
C GLU A 258 -33.13 36.13 57.42
N LEU A 259 -33.99 37.06 57.00
CA LEU A 259 -34.88 36.90 55.84
C LEU A 259 -34.09 36.78 54.53
N GLN A 260 -32.97 37.50 54.41
CA GLN A 260 -32.10 37.45 53.24
C GLN A 260 -31.33 36.13 53.15
N ASP A 261 -30.88 35.58 54.29
CA ASP A 261 -30.26 34.25 54.33
C ASP A 261 -31.27 33.13 53.99
N LYS A 262 -32.49 33.21 54.51
CA LYS A 262 -33.59 32.29 54.13
C LYS A 262 -33.89 32.39 52.63
N LYS A 263 -33.95 33.60 52.08
CA LYS A 263 -34.14 33.81 50.63
C LYS A 263 -32.99 33.19 49.82
N SER A 264 -31.74 33.38 50.23
CA SER A 264 -30.58 32.77 49.56
C SER A 264 -30.63 31.24 49.59
N SER A 265 -31.12 30.63 50.67
CA SER A 265 -31.34 29.17 50.74
C SER A 265 -32.41 28.69 49.76
N VAL A 266 -33.55 29.37 49.70
CA VAL A 266 -34.64 29.03 48.75
C VAL A 266 -34.20 29.25 47.30
N CYS A 267 -33.41 30.28 47.01
CA CYS A 267 -32.83 30.52 45.68
C CYS A 267 -31.88 29.39 45.25
N ARG A 268 -31.02 28.87 46.15
CA ARG A 268 -30.17 27.70 45.85
C ARG A 268 -31.01 26.46 45.56
N GLN A 269 -32.08 26.25 46.31
CA GLN A 269 -33.00 25.13 46.07
C GLN A 269 -33.71 25.26 44.70
N LYS A 270 -34.12 26.48 44.34
CA LYS A 270 -34.68 26.80 43.02
C LYS A 270 -33.68 26.49 41.89
N GLU A 271 -32.42 26.88 42.02
CA GLU A 271 -31.39 26.61 41.01
C GLU A 271 -31.19 25.10 40.76
N VAL A 272 -31.24 24.28 41.81
CA VAL A 272 -31.16 22.82 41.68
C VAL A 272 -32.35 22.27 40.90
N ILE A 273 -33.57 22.71 41.22
CA ILE A 273 -34.80 22.28 40.55
C ILE A 273 -34.79 22.71 39.07
N VAL A 274 -34.32 23.92 38.75
CA VAL A 274 -34.19 24.41 37.37
C VAL A 274 -33.18 23.60 36.58
N LYS A 275 -32.03 23.24 37.16
CA LYS A 275 -31.05 22.35 36.52
C LYS A 275 -31.63 20.97 36.23
N GLN A 276 -32.45 20.42 37.13
CA GLN A 276 -33.14 19.14 36.89
C GLN A 276 -34.18 19.24 35.76
N LEU A 277 -35.01 20.29 35.73
CA LEU A 277 -36.02 20.51 34.69
C LEU A 277 -35.39 20.68 33.29
N THR A 278 -34.34 21.50 33.19
CA THR A 278 -33.61 21.72 31.92
C THR A 278 -32.96 20.44 31.37
N ALA A 279 -32.44 19.58 32.24
CA ALA A 279 -31.95 18.25 31.84
C ALA A 279 -33.08 17.34 31.32
N PHE A 280 -34.26 17.38 31.95
CA PHE A 280 -35.45 16.64 31.51
C PHE A 280 -35.95 17.12 30.13
N GLU A 281 -36.03 18.43 29.90
CA GLU A 281 -36.46 19.02 28.62
C GLU A 281 -35.49 18.71 27.48
N ALA A 282 -34.18 18.77 27.74
CA ALA A 282 -33.15 18.40 26.76
C ALA A 282 -33.29 16.93 26.32
N LYS A 283 -33.62 16.04 27.26
CA LYS A 283 -33.84 14.60 27.00
C LYS A 283 -35.11 14.35 26.19
N ASP A 284 -36.21 15.05 26.49
CA ASP A 284 -37.47 14.92 25.72
C ASP A 284 -37.30 15.45 24.28
N LYS A 285 -36.56 16.56 24.10
CA LYS A 285 -36.23 17.11 22.78
C LYS A 285 -35.38 16.13 21.95
N ARG A 286 -34.41 15.45 22.58
CA ARG A 286 -33.63 14.38 21.95
C ARG A 286 -34.51 13.21 21.51
N ASN A 287 -35.45 12.78 22.35
CA ASN A 287 -36.37 11.67 22.03
C ASN A 287 -37.33 12.02 20.89
N LYS A 288 -37.85 13.25 20.84
CA LYS A 288 -38.70 13.72 19.73
C LYS A 288 -37.94 13.74 18.40
N LEU A 289 -36.69 14.23 18.39
CA LEU A 289 -35.82 14.22 17.21
C LEU A 289 -35.57 12.80 16.67
N LEU A 290 -35.40 11.82 17.57
CA LEU A 290 -35.24 10.41 17.20
C LEU A 290 -36.54 9.83 16.60
N LEU A 291 -37.71 10.19 17.14
CA LEU A 291 -39.01 9.78 16.61
C LEU A 291 -39.28 10.37 15.22
N ASP A 292 -38.96 11.64 14.99
CA ASP A 292 -39.13 12.28 13.68
C ASP A 292 -38.20 11.68 12.63
N ARG A 293 -36.95 11.34 12.99
CA ARG A 293 -36.03 10.60 12.11
C ARG A 293 -36.56 9.22 11.76
N ARG A 294 -37.11 8.48 12.74
CA ARG A 294 -37.74 7.18 12.52
C ARG A 294 -38.94 7.27 11.56
N ASN A 295 -39.82 8.26 11.76
CA ASN A 295 -40.99 8.46 10.90
C ASN A 295 -40.57 8.82 9.46
N ASN A 296 -39.55 9.65 9.30
CA ASN A 296 -38.99 9.98 7.98
C ASN A 296 -38.35 8.78 7.28
N SER A 297 -37.72 7.87 8.02
CA SER A 297 -37.17 6.61 7.49
C SER A 297 -38.28 5.67 6.98
N ILE A 298 -39.37 5.54 7.74
CA ILE A 298 -40.54 4.73 7.35
C ILE A 298 -41.22 5.28 6.09
N VAL A 299 -41.32 6.62 5.96
CA VAL A 299 -41.87 7.27 4.77
C VAL A 299 -40.99 7.02 3.54
N ARG A 300 -39.66 7.08 3.68
CA ARG A 300 -38.71 6.74 2.60
C ARG A 300 -38.81 5.28 2.17
N GLN A 301 -38.95 4.34 3.10
CA GLN A 301 -39.17 2.92 2.78
C GLN A 301 -40.49 2.68 2.03
N LYS A 302 -41.58 3.36 2.43
CA LYS A 302 -42.87 3.27 1.71
C LYS A 302 -42.78 3.82 0.28
N PHE A 303 -41.95 4.85 0.05
CA PHE A 303 -41.71 5.41 -1.30
C PHE A 303 -40.96 4.42 -2.21
N VAL A 304 -39.98 3.71 -1.68
CA VAL A 304 -39.17 2.72 -2.43
C VAL A 304 -39.96 1.46 -2.78
N LEU A 305 -40.84 0.99 -1.89
CA LEU A 305 -41.72 -0.16 -2.16
C LEU A 305 -42.78 0.14 -3.23
N LYS A 306 -43.28 1.38 -3.30
CA LYS A 306 -44.28 1.78 -4.30
C LYS A 306 -43.72 1.80 -5.73
N HIS A 307 -42.43 2.12 -5.92
CA HIS A 307 -41.77 2.09 -7.23
C HIS A 307 -41.37 0.68 -7.71
N LYS A 308 -41.10 -0.27 -6.79
CA LYS A 308 -40.83 -1.68 -7.15
C LYS A 308 -42.07 -2.42 -7.66
N ASN A 309 -43.28 -2.04 -7.22
CA ASN A 309 -44.52 -2.68 -7.66
C ASN A 309 -45.03 -2.18 -9.03
N VAL A 310 -44.63 -0.97 -9.46
CA VAL A 310 -45.00 -0.44 -10.79
C VAL A 310 -44.15 -1.08 -11.90
N THR A 311 -42.91 -1.48 -11.60
CA THR A 311 -41.98 -2.07 -12.59
C THR A 311 -42.16 -3.58 -12.78
N LYS A 312 -42.72 -4.30 -11.80
CA LYS A 312 -43.02 -5.74 -11.92
C LYS A 312 -44.25 -6.07 -12.77
N LYS A 313 -45.15 -5.12 -13.04
CA LYS A 313 -46.38 -5.35 -13.82
C LYS A 313 -46.20 -5.23 -15.34
N ALA A 314 -45.02 -4.84 -15.83
CA ALA A 314 -44.75 -4.57 -17.25
C ALA A 314 -43.89 -5.65 -17.95
N LYS A 315 -43.57 -6.78 -17.29
CA LYS A 315 -42.73 -7.85 -17.85
C LYS A 315 -43.35 -9.22 -17.67
N THR A 316 -44.53 -9.43 -18.23
CA THR A 316 -45.07 -10.77 -18.49
C THR A 316 -45.92 -10.71 -19.77
N SER A 317 -45.27 -10.71 -20.92
CA SER A 317 -45.84 -11.20 -22.18
C SER A 317 -44.74 -11.38 -23.22
N ASP A 318 -44.67 -12.60 -23.71
CA ASP A 318 -44.14 -13.06 -24.99
C ASP A 318 -42.67 -13.49 -25.14
N THR A 319 -42.54 -14.46 -26.04
CA THR A 319 -41.81 -15.73 -25.97
C THR A 319 -40.81 -15.90 -27.10
N ASN A 320 -39.82 -16.78 -26.84
CA ASN A 320 -39.09 -17.68 -27.76
C ASN A 320 -38.13 -17.12 -28.83
N GLY A 321 -36.92 -17.70 -28.86
CA GLY A 321 -36.04 -17.72 -30.04
C GLY A 321 -34.55 -17.75 -29.68
N ASP A 322 -33.96 -18.95 -29.59
CA ASP A 322 -32.51 -19.16 -29.55
C ASP A 322 -31.86 -18.70 -30.87
N GLN A 323 -30.78 -17.92 -30.77
CA GLN A 323 -29.71 -17.85 -31.78
C GLN A 323 -28.44 -17.23 -31.16
N GLU A 324 -27.35 -18.00 -31.17
CA GLU A 324 -25.99 -17.53 -30.90
C GLU A 324 -25.63 -16.40 -31.88
N LEU A 325 -25.39 -15.20 -31.35
CA LEU A 325 -24.89 -14.06 -32.12
C LEU A 325 -23.77 -13.37 -31.36
N ASP A 326 -22.57 -13.49 -31.93
CA ASP A 326 -21.41 -12.61 -31.74
C ASP A 326 -21.81 -11.13 -31.84
N PRO A 327 -21.44 -10.25 -30.88
CA PRO A 327 -21.54 -8.81 -31.09
C PRO A 327 -20.16 -8.14 -30.99
N LEU A 328 -19.46 -8.13 -32.13
CA LEU A 328 -18.43 -7.12 -32.46
C LEU A 328 -18.80 -6.43 -33.77
N SER A 329 -19.90 -5.68 -33.75
CA SER A 329 -20.23 -4.69 -34.78
C SER A 329 -21.26 -3.70 -34.21
N GLY A 330 -20.94 -2.41 -34.26
CA GLY A 330 -21.83 -1.35 -33.79
C GLY A 330 -21.14 0.00 -33.71
N ASP A 331 -20.82 0.53 -34.89
CA ASP A 331 -20.81 1.94 -35.30
C ASP A 331 -20.21 3.00 -34.38
N GLY A 332 -18.99 3.39 -34.77
CA GLY A 332 -18.46 4.72 -34.53
C GLY A 332 -19.11 5.70 -35.49
N VAL A 333 -19.82 6.67 -34.93
CA VAL A 333 -20.04 7.97 -35.56
C VAL A 333 -18.88 8.84 -35.07
N ASP A 334 -18.11 9.37 -36.01
CA ASP A 334 -17.14 10.43 -35.77
C ASP A 334 -17.91 11.67 -35.29
N GLU A 335 -17.88 11.94 -33.98
CA GLU A 335 -18.21 13.24 -33.42
C GLU A 335 -17.02 13.72 -32.59
N ASP A 336 -16.48 14.83 -33.07
CA ASP A 336 -15.72 15.88 -32.42
C ASP A 336 -14.71 15.52 -31.31
N PHE A 337 -13.50 15.92 -31.64
CA PHE A 337 -12.31 16.07 -30.82
C PHE A 337 -12.64 16.79 -29.51
N VAL A 338 -13.00 16.03 -28.47
CA VAL A 338 -12.92 16.52 -27.09
C VAL A 338 -11.47 16.43 -26.68
N ASP A 339 -10.95 17.59 -26.32
CA ASP A 339 -9.63 17.87 -25.81
C ASP A 339 -9.13 16.76 -24.86
N TYR A 340 -7.87 16.38 -24.99
CA TYR A 340 -7.20 15.57 -23.99
C TYR A 340 -6.96 16.48 -22.80
N CYS A 341 -8.02 16.77 -22.04
CA CYS A 341 -7.89 17.34 -20.72
C CYS A 341 -6.96 16.39 -19.95
N SER A 342 -5.91 16.99 -19.41
CA SER A 342 -5.36 16.60 -18.13
C SER A 342 -6.54 16.43 -17.18
N ASP A 343 -7.12 15.24 -17.11
CA ASP A 343 -7.95 14.84 -15.99
C ASP A 343 -6.96 14.54 -14.87
N ASP A 344 -6.40 15.62 -14.34
CA ASP A 344 -6.34 15.83 -12.91
C ASP A 344 -7.68 15.32 -12.37
N GLU A 345 -7.63 14.20 -11.66
CA GLU A 345 -8.76 13.74 -10.87
C GLU A 345 -9.25 14.98 -10.12
N VAL A 346 -10.53 15.31 -10.24
CA VAL A 346 -11.21 16.25 -9.34
C VAL A 346 -11.19 15.61 -7.95
N VAL A 347 -10.03 15.65 -7.32
CA VAL A 347 -9.88 16.04 -5.93
C VAL A 347 -10.58 17.38 -5.87
N ASP A 348 -11.54 17.54 -4.96
CA ASP A 348 -12.14 18.83 -4.66
C ASP A 348 -11.03 19.90 -4.55
N GLU A 349 -10.81 20.67 -5.63
CA GLU A 349 -9.87 21.78 -5.74
C GLU A 349 -10.37 23.02 -4.96
N LYS A 350 -11.23 22.80 -3.95
CA LYS A 350 -11.54 23.77 -2.91
C LYS A 350 -10.79 23.49 -1.61
N SER A 351 -9.60 22.89 -1.69
CA SER A 351 -8.68 22.79 -0.55
C SER A 351 -7.20 23.03 -0.85
N SER A 352 -6.81 23.32 -2.10
CA SER A 352 -5.40 23.41 -2.52
C SER A 352 -4.86 24.82 -2.82
N GLU A 353 -5.60 25.88 -2.51
CA GLU A 353 -5.02 27.22 -2.32
C GLU A 353 -5.16 27.67 -0.86
N VAL A 354 -4.53 26.93 0.05
CA VAL A 354 -4.10 27.47 1.34
C VAL A 354 -2.58 27.49 1.32
N GLY A 355 -2.04 28.68 1.04
CA GLY A 355 -0.62 28.94 1.19
C GLY A 355 -0.11 28.53 2.59
N ASP A 356 1.05 27.88 2.60
CA ASP A 356 1.95 27.72 3.73
C ASP A 356 1.33 27.20 5.05
N GLY A 357 0.44 26.21 4.95
CA GLY A 357 -0.04 25.44 6.10
C GLY A 357 0.98 24.38 6.54
N PHE A 358 1.21 24.25 7.85
CA PHE A 358 2.05 23.19 8.42
C PHE A 358 1.47 21.81 8.08
N VAL A 359 2.25 20.98 7.38
CA VAL A 359 1.90 19.59 7.07
C VAL A 359 2.70 18.69 8.02
N ALA A 360 2.00 17.92 8.85
CA ALA A 360 2.65 16.92 9.70
C ALA A 360 3.43 15.92 8.82
N PRO A 361 4.67 15.55 9.20
CA PRO A 361 5.51 14.68 8.41
C PRO A 361 4.85 13.31 8.28
N LYS A 362 4.77 12.82 7.04
CA LYS A 362 4.32 11.45 6.74
C LYS A 362 5.53 10.53 6.69
N MET A 363 5.33 9.29 7.12
CA MET A 363 6.34 8.25 7.02
C MET A 363 6.04 7.36 5.81
N TYR A 364 7.05 7.17 4.97
CA TYR A 364 7.04 6.18 3.89
C TYR A 364 7.96 5.02 4.28
N TYR A 365 7.38 3.86 4.56
CA TYR A 365 8.14 2.65 4.83
C TYR A 365 8.27 1.82 3.55
N CYS A 366 9.50 1.47 3.21
CA CYS A 366 9.82 0.80 1.97
C CYS A 366 10.57 -0.51 2.19
N SER A 367 10.17 -1.58 1.50
CA SER A 367 10.86 -2.87 1.54
C SER A 367 10.87 -3.54 0.16
N ARG A 368 11.74 -4.54 -0.01
CA ARG A 368 11.98 -5.20 -1.30
C ARG A 368 10.78 -6.02 -1.79
N THR A 369 10.05 -6.70 -0.89
CA THR A 369 9.00 -7.67 -1.27
C THR A 369 7.66 -7.41 -0.57
N HIS A 370 6.55 -7.73 -1.24
CA HIS A 370 5.21 -7.63 -0.64
C HIS A 370 5.06 -8.51 0.61
N SER A 371 5.72 -9.66 0.67
CA SER A 371 5.70 -10.53 1.86
C SER A 371 6.35 -9.87 3.08
N GLN A 372 7.43 -9.12 2.88
CA GLN A 372 8.07 -8.34 3.97
C GLN A 372 7.15 -7.22 4.44
N LEU A 373 6.44 -6.55 3.52
CA LEU A 373 5.45 -5.53 3.87
C LEU A 373 4.29 -6.11 4.68
N SER A 374 3.73 -7.25 4.28
CA SER A 374 2.70 -7.94 5.05
C SER A 374 3.22 -8.42 6.41
N GLN A 375 4.46 -8.89 6.49
CA GLN A 375 5.09 -9.25 7.76
C GLN A 375 5.21 -8.03 8.69
N PHE A 376 5.68 -6.90 8.17
CA PHE A 376 5.80 -5.64 8.90
C PHE A 376 4.45 -5.19 9.51
N ILE A 377 3.38 -5.24 8.72
CA ILE A 377 2.02 -4.90 9.20
C ILE A 377 1.57 -5.84 10.32
N ARG A 378 1.82 -7.15 10.18
CA ARG A 378 1.50 -8.13 11.22
C ARG A 378 2.32 -7.92 12.50
N GLU A 379 3.55 -7.43 12.42
CA GLU A 379 4.32 -7.04 13.60
C GLU A 379 3.71 -5.81 14.29
N ILE A 380 3.28 -4.80 13.53
CA ILE A 380 2.57 -3.63 14.08
C ILE A 380 1.30 -4.06 14.83
N GLN A 381 0.51 -4.97 14.26
CA GLN A 381 -0.71 -5.49 14.89
C GLN A 381 -0.48 -6.16 16.26
N LYS A 382 0.76 -6.60 16.56
CA LYS A 382 1.12 -7.16 17.87
C LYS A 382 1.47 -6.09 18.91
N THR A 383 1.81 -4.88 18.48
CA THR A 383 2.21 -3.78 19.38
C THR A 383 1.00 -3.12 20.05
N ALA A 384 1.26 -2.38 21.13
CA ALA A 384 0.24 -1.56 21.80
C ALA A 384 -0.36 -0.50 20.87
N TYR A 385 0.45 0.04 19.94
CA TYR A 385 0.06 1.05 18.96
C TYR A 385 -1.15 0.65 18.09
N SER A 386 -1.36 -0.65 17.84
CA SER A 386 -2.56 -1.10 17.12
C SER A 386 -3.84 -0.98 17.95
N ARG A 387 -3.73 -0.93 19.29
CA ARG A 387 -4.85 -1.00 20.24
C ARG A 387 -5.04 0.29 21.06
N GLU A 388 -4.27 1.32 20.78
CA GLU A 388 -4.36 2.62 21.46
C GLU A 388 -5.65 3.37 21.14
N GLU A 389 -5.97 4.37 21.98
CA GLU A 389 -7.14 5.27 21.83
C GLU A 389 -7.03 6.18 20.60
N THR A 390 -5.83 6.33 20.03
CA THR A 390 -5.61 7.00 18.75
C THR A 390 -5.37 5.98 17.64
N PRO A 391 -6.22 5.93 16.59
CA PRO A 391 -6.03 4.98 15.50
C PRO A 391 -4.78 5.32 14.68
N LEU A 392 -3.88 4.36 14.53
CA LEU A 392 -2.72 4.49 13.64
C LEU A 392 -3.16 4.41 12.18
N ARG A 393 -3.05 5.53 11.44
CA ARG A 393 -3.52 5.63 10.05
C ARG A 393 -2.46 5.10 9.09
N LEU A 394 -2.51 3.80 8.84
CA LEU A 394 -1.54 3.05 8.05
C LEU A 394 -2.17 2.55 6.74
N VAL A 395 -1.51 2.81 5.60
CA VAL A 395 -1.99 2.41 4.28
C VAL A 395 -0.92 1.62 3.53
N PRO A 396 -1.16 0.33 3.22
CA PRO A 396 -0.29 -0.41 2.32
C PRO A 396 -0.57 -0.09 0.85
N LEU A 397 0.48 0.04 0.04
CA LEU A 397 0.40 0.19 -1.41
C LEU A 397 0.79 -1.09 -2.12
N GLY A 398 0.15 -1.32 -3.25
CA GLY A 398 0.32 -2.52 -4.04
C GLY A 398 -0.29 -2.35 -5.42
N SER A 399 0.00 -3.31 -6.30
CA SER A 399 -0.45 -3.23 -7.68
C SER A 399 -1.94 -3.55 -7.83
N ARG A 400 -2.52 -3.25 -9.00
CA ARG A 400 -3.90 -3.62 -9.29
C ARG A 400 -4.13 -5.13 -9.22
N SER A 401 -3.14 -5.96 -9.53
CA SER A 401 -3.31 -7.43 -9.44
C SER A 401 -3.41 -7.92 -8.00
N ASN A 402 -2.82 -7.19 -7.05
CA ASN A 402 -2.93 -7.50 -5.62
C ASN A 402 -4.29 -7.05 -5.04
N TYR A 403 -4.84 -5.94 -5.53
CA TYR A 403 -6.05 -5.32 -4.96
C TYR A 403 -7.35 -5.61 -5.71
N CYS A 404 -7.30 -6.02 -6.98
CA CYS A 404 -8.51 -6.18 -7.78
C CYS A 404 -9.37 -7.30 -7.19
N ILE A 405 -10.66 -7.02 -7.01
CA ILE A 405 -11.67 -8.01 -6.57
C ILE A 405 -12.62 -8.41 -7.71
N ASN A 406 -12.45 -7.82 -8.90
CA ASN A 406 -13.25 -8.16 -10.08
C ASN A 406 -12.65 -9.41 -10.74
N GLU A 407 -13.32 -10.55 -10.59
CA GLU A 407 -12.88 -11.83 -11.12
C GLU A 407 -12.65 -11.81 -12.64
N ARG A 408 -13.44 -11.03 -13.39
CA ARG A 408 -13.28 -10.93 -14.86
C ARG A 408 -11.93 -10.29 -15.24
N VAL A 409 -11.43 -9.40 -14.41
CA VAL A 409 -10.13 -8.73 -14.62
C VAL A 409 -9.00 -9.60 -14.11
N LEU A 410 -9.15 -10.22 -12.93
CA LEU A 410 -8.13 -11.10 -12.34
C LEU A 410 -7.79 -12.30 -13.23
N ARG A 411 -8.76 -12.87 -13.95
CA ARG A 411 -8.55 -14.02 -14.87
C ARG A 411 -7.51 -13.76 -15.97
N LEU A 412 -7.13 -12.51 -16.23
CA LEU A 412 -6.13 -12.17 -17.23
C LEU A 412 -4.70 -12.59 -16.83
N ASN A 413 -4.44 -12.85 -15.54
CA ASN A 413 -3.17 -13.37 -14.98
C ASN A 413 -1.88 -12.60 -15.36
N ASN A 414 -2.00 -11.43 -16.00
CA ASN A 414 -0.88 -10.58 -16.41
C ASN A 414 -1.14 -9.14 -15.93
N ASN A 415 -0.18 -8.57 -15.21
CA ASN A 415 -0.27 -7.22 -14.62
C ASN A 415 -0.59 -6.13 -15.65
N ASN A 416 0.00 -6.18 -16.84
CA ASN A 416 -0.24 -5.17 -17.86
C ASN A 416 -1.68 -5.24 -18.39
N LEU A 417 -2.19 -6.46 -18.60
CA LEU A 417 -3.56 -6.67 -19.05
C LEU A 417 -4.58 -6.28 -17.98
N ILE A 418 -4.29 -6.57 -16.72
CA ILE A 418 -5.10 -6.14 -15.57
C ILE A 418 -5.18 -4.61 -15.54
N ASN A 419 -4.04 -3.92 -15.69
CA ASN A 419 -3.99 -2.46 -15.71
C ASN A 419 -4.83 -1.88 -16.86
N GLU A 420 -4.63 -2.38 -18.08
CA GLU A 420 -5.36 -1.89 -19.25
C GLU A 420 -6.87 -2.15 -19.14
N LYS A 421 -7.27 -3.36 -18.75
CA LYS A 421 -8.69 -3.70 -18.62
C LYS A 421 -9.35 -2.91 -17.48
N CYS A 422 -8.64 -2.64 -16.39
CA CYS A 422 -9.16 -1.80 -15.32
C CYS A 422 -9.49 -0.38 -15.81
N ILE A 423 -8.57 0.24 -16.56
CA ILE A 423 -8.77 1.58 -17.14
C ILE A 423 -9.90 1.57 -18.18
N GLU A 424 -10.01 0.50 -18.97
CA GLU A 424 -11.13 0.32 -19.90
C GLU A 424 -12.50 0.35 -19.21
N LEU A 425 -12.62 -0.38 -18.11
CA LEU A 425 -13.86 -0.46 -17.33
C LEU A 425 -14.16 0.86 -16.60
N GLN A 426 -13.17 1.71 -16.38
CA GLN A 426 -13.34 3.06 -15.82
C GLN A 426 -13.90 4.02 -16.87
N ASN A 427 -13.33 3.99 -18.08
CA ASN A 427 -13.63 4.95 -19.15
C ASN A 427 -14.77 4.52 -20.07
N SER A 428 -15.40 3.36 -19.82
CA SER A 428 -16.51 2.89 -20.66
C SER A 428 -17.75 3.75 -20.48
N SER A 429 -18.25 4.33 -21.58
CA SER A 429 -19.51 5.10 -21.59
C SER A 429 -20.73 4.22 -21.33
N ASN A 430 -20.63 2.93 -21.62
CA ASN A 430 -21.72 1.97 -21.41
C ASN A 430 -21.79 1.56 -19.92
N SER A 431 -22.89 1.91 -19.26
CA SER A 431 -23.12 1.65 -17.83
C SER A 431 -23.08 0.16 -17.46
N GLN A 432 -23.36 -0.74 -18.41
CA GLN A 432 -23.27 -2.19 -18.19
C GLN A 432 -21.82 -2.72 -18.22
N LEU A 433 -20.90 -1.98 -18.83
CA LEU A 433 -19.48 -2.31 -18.95
C LEU A 433 -18.61 -1.57 -17.92
N LYS A 434 -19.20 -0.70 -17.08
CA LYS A 434 -18.47 -0.03 -15.99
C LYS A 434 -18.14 -0.99 -14.84
N CYS A 435 -17.03 -0.73 -14.16
CA CYS A 435 -16.67 -1.49 -12.97
C CYS A 435 -17.69 -1.24 -11.84
N GLN A 436 -18.42 -2.28 -11.43
CA GLN A 436 -19.45 -2.18 -10.38
C GLN A 436 -18.90 -1.73 -9.02
N MET A 437 -17.62 -2.03 -8.77
CA MET A 437 -16.90 -1.73 -7.52
C MET A 437 -16.31 -0.31 -7.52
N PHE A 438 -16.40 0.41 -8.64
CA PHE A 438 -15.86 1.76 -8.80
C PHE A 438 -16.98 2.81 -8.64
N LYS A 439 -17.51 2.94 -7.42
CA LYS A 439 -18.55 3.93 -7.08
C LYS A 439 -18.06 4.81 -5.94
N HIS A 440 -18.14 6.13 -6.10
CA HIS A 440 -17.50 7.09 -5.18
C HIS A 440 -17.92 6.92 -3.71
N ASN A 441 -19.22 6.83 -3.41
CA ASN A 441 -19.71 6.69 -2.03
C ASN A 441 -19.18 5.43 -1.34
N VAL A 442 -19.15 4.30 -2.05
CA VAL A 442 -18.74 3.00 -1.49
C VAL A 442 -17.21 2.94 -1.34
N ILE A 443 -16.47 3.61 -2.22
CA ILE A 443 -15.02 3.75 -2.09
C ILE A 443 -14.66 4.58 -0.85
N ASN A 444 -15.38 5.67 -0.58
CA ASN A 444 -15.15 6.51 0.61
C ASN A 444 -15.47 5.75 1.91
N GLU A 445 -16.49 4.89 1.89
CA GLU A 445 -16.79 4.00 3.02
C GLU A 445 -15.63 3.04 3.30
N LEU A 446 -15.14 2.34 2.27
CA LEU A 446 -13.97 1.45 2.42
C LEU A 446 -12.71 2.22 2.84
N ARG A 447 -12.49 3.44 2.31
CA ARG A 447 -11.35 4.29 2.67
C ARG A 447 -11.35 4.59 4.18
N ASP A 448 -12.50 4.94 4.74
CA ASP A 448 -12.60 5.25 6.16
C ASP A 448 -12.41 4.00 7.03
N GLU A 449 -12.87 2.82 6.60
CA GLU A 449 -12.56 1.55 7.29
C GLU A 449 -11.07 1.20 7.23
N VAL A 450 -10.41 1.49 6.10
CA VAL A 450 -8.94 1.33 5.94
C VAL A 450 -8.16 2.24 6.88
N LEU A 451 -8.62 3.47 7.10
CA LEU A 451 -7.97 4.42 8.01
C LEU A 451 -8.27 4.13 9.49
N ALA A 452 -9.30 3.34 9.80
CA ALA A 452 -9.73 3.08 11.17
C ALA A 452 -8.96 1.94 11.86
N ASP A 453 -8.39 1.00 11.10
CA ASP A 453 -7.67 -0.15 11.65
C ASP A 453 -6.39 -0.46 10.85
N VAL A 454 -5.44 -1.18 11.47
CA VAL A 454 -4.19 -1.56 10.82
C VAL A 454 -4.41 -2.83 10.00
N LEU A 455 -4.51 -2.68 8.68
CA LEU A 455 -4.88 -3.77 7.77
C LEU A 455 -3.78 -4.05 6.73
N ASP A 456 -3.58 -5.31 6.39
CA ASP A 456 -2.74 -5.70 5.26
C ASP A 456 -3.53 -5.73 3.94
N ILE A 457 -2.84 -5.93 2.81
CA ILE A 457 -3.47 -5.97 1.49
C ILE A 457 -4.58 -7.03 1.43
N GLU A 458 -4.37 -8.20 2.02
CA GLU A 458 -5.33 -9.30 1.98
C GLU A 458 -6.59 -8.94 2.78
N ASP A 459 -6.44 -8.34 3.94
CA ASP A 459 -7.53 -7.91 4.79
C ASP A 459 -8.36 -6.79 4.13
N ILE A 460 -7.69 -5.83 3.47
CA ILE A 460 -8.38 -4.79 2.71
C ILE A 460 -9.16 -5.41 1.53
N THR A 461 -8.62 -6.41 0.84
CA THR A 461 -9.37 -7.08 -0.24
C THR A 461 -10.58 -7.85 0.27
N LYS A 462 -10.49 -8.48 1.46
CA LYS A 462 -11.63 -9.14 2.11
C LYS A 462 -12.71 -8.13 2.49
N LEU A 463 -12.33 -6.99 3.08
CA LEU A 463 -13.25 -5.90 3.42
C LEU A 463 -13.91 -5.32 2.17
N GLY A 464 -13.13 -5.07 1.11
CA GLY A 464 -13.66 -4.57 -0.17
C GLY A 464 -14.64 -5.54 -0.83
N LYS A 465 -14.45 -6.85 -0.70
CA LYS A 465 -15.44 -7.86 -1.14
C LYS A 465 -16.74 -7.78 -0.34
N GLY A 466 -16.66 -7.58 0.98
CA GLY A 466 -17.82 -7.44 1.85
C GLY A 466 -18.63 -6.17 1.55
N ILE A 467 -17.94 -5.03 1.42
CA ILE A 467 -18.53 -3.71 1.16
C ILE A 467 -18.89 -3.51 -0.34
N LYS A 468 -18.35 -4.36 -1.23
CA LYS A 468 -18.44 -4.22 -2.70
C LYS A 468 -17.83 -2.90 -3.21
N ALA A 469 -16.68 -2.54 -2.65
CA ALA A 469 -15.89 -1.37 -3.02
C ALA A 469 -14.53 -1.77 -3.57
N CYS A 470 -13.97 -0.97 -4.48
CA CYS A 470 -12.66 -1.23 -5.06
C CYS A 470 -11.52 -0.92 -4.07
N PRO A 471 -10.76 -1.93 -3.62
CA PRO A 471 -9.65 -1.72 -2.69
C PRO A 471 -8.53 -0.82 -3.23
N TYR A 472 -8.23 -0.94 -4.52
CA TYR A 472 -7.13 -0.21 -5.16
C TYR A 472 -7.34 1.31 -5.12
N TYR A 473 -8.55 1.79 -5.45
CA TYR A 473 -8.84 3.22 -5.43
C TYR A 473 -9.15 3.74 -4.02
N SER A 474 -9.73 2.91 -3.15
CA SER A 474 -9.95 3.25 -1.73
C SER A 474 -8.63 3.53 -1.00
N THR A 475 -7.64 2.66 -1.17
CA THR A 475 -6.30 2.85 -0.55
C THR A 475 -5.59 4.08 -1.11
N ARG A 476 -5.69 4.35 -2.42
CA ARG A 476 -5.12 5.59 -3.02
C ARG A 476 -5.77 6.85 -2.45
N LEU A 477 -7.09 6.88 -2.26
CA LEU A 477 -7.78 7.99 -1.63
C LEU A 477 -7.47 8.14 -0.13
N ALA A 478 -6.92 7.11 0.52
CA ALA A 478 -6.51 7.16 1.92
C ALA A 478 -5.11 7.76 2.13
N ILE A 479 -4.25 7.80 1.09
CA ILE A 479 -2.86 8.31 1.15
C ILE A 479 -2.76 9.74 1.71
N PRO A 480 -3.64 10.70 1.36
CA PRO A 480 -3.58 12.05 1.92
C PRO A 480 -3.74 12.10 3.44
N GLU A 481 -4.58 11.24 4.01
CA GLU A 481 -4.86 11.18 5.46
C GLU A 481 -3.93 10.23 6.23
N ALA A 482 -3.15 9.39 5.54
CA ALA A 482 -2.26 8.41 6.16
C ALA A 482 -1.07 9.06 6.89
N GLU A 483 -0.67 8.47 8.01
CA GLU A 483 0.56 8.79 8.75
C GLU A 483 1.72 7.92 8.29
N ILE A 484 1.42 6.64 8.03
CA ILE A 484 2.38 5.67 7.56
C ILE A 484 1.87 5.08 6.23
N VAL A 485 2.65 5.25 5.18
CA VAL A 485 2.39 4.64 3.89
C VAL A 485 3.46 3.59 3.65
N ILE A 486 3.03 2.35 3.46
CA ILE A 486 3.92 1.22 3.23
C ILE A 486 3.96 0.93 1.75
N LEU A 487 5.13 0.90 1.12
CA LEU A 487 5.24 0.69 -0.33
C LEU A 487 6.47 -0.11 -0.76
N PRO A 488 6.41 -0.83 -1.89
CA PRO A 488 7.57 -1.53 -2.44
C PRO A 488 8.57 -0.58 -3.12
N TYR A 489 9.82 -1.04 -3.28
CA TYR A 489 10.94 -0.27 -3.86
C TYR A 489 10.61 0.36 -5.23
N ASN A 490 9.90 -0.37 -6.08
CA ASN A 490 9.55 0.10 -7.43
C ASN A 490 8.59 1.30 -7.42
N ILE A 491 7.74 1.43 -6.40
CA ILE A 491 6.87 2.61 -6.26
C ILE A 491 7.70 3.79 -5.73
N LEU A 492 8.63 3.55 -4.80
CA LEU A 492 9.47 4.62 -4.23
C LEU A 492 10.50 5.14 -5.23
N LEU A 493 11.23 4.26 -5.93
CA LEU A 493 12.44 4.62 -6.68
C LEU A 493 12.18 5.09 -8.11
N HIS A 494 10.93 5.05 -8.57
CA HIS A 494 10.53 5.48 -9.90
C HIS A 494 9.57 6.69 -9.81
N SER A 495 10.04 7.86 -10.24
CA SER A 495 9.34 9.15 -10.10
C SER A 495 7.92 9.14 -10.68
N ALA A 496 7.76 8.69 -11.92
CA ALA A 496 6.44 8.65 -12.56
C ALA A 496 5.47 7.71 -11.83
N THR A 497 5.96 6.67 -11.15
CA THR A 497 5.11 5.82 -10.32
C THR A 497 4.72 6.54 -9.04
N ARG A 498 5.64 7.23 -8.35
CA ARG A 498 5.30 8.07 -7.19
C ARG A 498 4.20 9.08 -7.51
N GLU A 499 4.36 9.82 -8.61
CA GLU A 499 3.40 10.81 -9.10
C GLU A 499 2.04 10.16 -9.37
N SER A 500 2.02 9.02 -10.07
CA SER A 500 0.77 8.31 -10.35
C SER A 500 0.05 7.80 -9.09
N TYR A 501 0.77 7.52 -8.00
CA TYR A 501 0.14 7.14 -6.73
C TYR A 501 -0.21 8.34 -5.84
N GLY A 502 0.13 9.57 -6.25
CA GLY A 502 -0.08 10.77 -5.42
C GLY A 502 0.86 10.85 -4.22
N ILE A 503 2.06 10.26 -4.33
CA ILE A 503 3.07 10.27 -3.26
C ILE A 503 3.82 11.61 -3.30
N ASN A 504 3.81 12.34 -2.19
CA ASN A 504 4.55 13.59 -2.01
C ASN A 504 5.61 13.41 -0.92
N LEU A 505 6.89 13.51 -1.31
CA LEU A 505 8.01 13.30 -0.41
C LEU A 505 8.41 14.57 0.37
N LYS A 506 7.88 15.75 0.00
CA LYS A 506 8.26 17.03 0.60
C LYS A 506 7.98 17.05 2.11
N GLY A 507 9.04 17.18 2.91
CA GLY A 507 8.95 17.20 4.38
C GLY A 507 8.62 15.86 5.03
N SER A 508 8.56 14.78 4.24
CA SER A 508 8.26 13.43 4.71
C SER A 508 9.52 12.69 5.19
N VAL A 509 9.32 11.62 5.95
CA VAL A 509 10.37 10.68 6.37
C VAL A 509 10.29 9.44 5.51
N VAL A 510 11.42 8.99 4.96
CA VAL A 510 11.50 7.74 4.19
C VAL A 510 12.39 6.74 4.90
N VAL A 511 11.87 5.55 5.16
CA VAL A 511 12.63 4.42 5.72
C VAL A 511 12.71 3.32 4.68
N ILE A 512 13.92 2.98 4.26
CA ILE A 512 14.20 1.91 3.30
C ILE A 512 14.79 0.73 4.06
N ASP A 513 14.00 -0.32 4.25
CA ASP A 513 14.40 -1.56 4.92
C ASP A 513 14.85 -2.62 3.93
N GLU A 514 15.90 -3.37 4.30
CA GLU A 514 16.69 -4.24 3.42
C GLU A 514 17.42 -3.46 2.33
N ALA A 515 18.01 -2.32 2.71
CA ALA A 515 18.72 -1.41 1.81
C ALA A 515 20.03 -1.99 1.24
N HIS A 516 20.44 -3.21 1.63
CA HIS A 516 21.67 -3.83 1.16
C HIS A 516 21.70 -3.99 -0.38
N ASN A 517 20.53 -4.20 -1.01
CA ASN A 517 20.41 -4.26 -2.49
C ASN A 517 19.85 -2.97 -3.12
N LEU A 518 19.85 -1.84 -2.40
CA LEU A 518 19.22 -0.61 -2.89
C LEU A 518 19.86 -0.13 -4.21
N MET A 519 21.18 -0.07 -4.27
CA MET A 519 21.91 0.37 -5.47
C MET A 519 21.63 -0.55 -6.67
N GLU A 520 21.74 -1.87 -6.47
CA GLU A 520 21.41 -2.86 -7.51
C GLU A 520 19.95 -2.71 -7.99
N THR A 521 19.02 -2.44 -7.06
CA THR A 521 17.62 -2.25 -7.41
C THR A 521 17.40 -0.97 -8.22
N ILE A 522 18.07 0.13 -7.87
CA ILE A 522 18.04 1.37 -8.67
C ILE A 522 18.59 1.10 -10.07
N HIS A 523 19.73 0.41 -10.18
CA HIS A 523 20.30 0.02 -11.48
C HIS A 523 19.31 -0.79 -12.30
N ASN A 524 18.66 -1.80 -11.71
CA ASN A 524 17.73 -2.69 -12.41
C ASN A 524 16.43 -1.99 -12.82
N ILE A 525 15.89 -1.06 -12.01
CA ILE A 525 14.66 -0.31 -12.34
C ILE A 525 14.89 0.63 -13.53
N HIS A 526 16.08 1.23 -13.60
CA HIS A 526 16.43 2.23 -14.63
C HIS A 526 17.26 1.68 -15.79
N SER A 527 17.51 0.37 -15.81
CA SER A 527 18.18 -0.33 -16.92
C SER A 527 17.16 -1.13 -17.73
N ILE A 528 17.29 -1.07 -19.06
CA ILE A 528 16.29 -1.62 -19.98
C ILE A 528 16.99 -2.48 -21.03
N GLU A 529 16.48 -3.70 -21.22
CA GLU A 529 16.97 -4.64 -22.22
C GLU A 529 15.96 -4.79 -23.37
N LEU A 530 16.39 -4.39 -24.57
CA LEU A 530 15.64 -4.53 -25.81
C LEU A 530 16.21 -5.71 -26.62
N LYS A 531 15.44 -6.79 -26.76
CA LYS A 531 15.77 -7.95 -27.59
C LYS A 531 15.23 -7.81 -29.01
N GLY A 532 15.88 -8.45 -29.98
CA GLY A 532 15.43 -8.48 -31.37
C GLY A 532 14.06 -9.11 -31.55
N SER A 533 13.67 -10.07 -30.71
CA SER A 533 12.30 -10.59 -30.67
C SER A 533 11.26 -9.49 -30.45
N HIS A 534 11.47 -8.57 -29.50
CA HIS A 534 10.54 -7.47 -29.23
C HIS A 534 10.36 -6.57 -30.47
N ILE A 535 11.46 -6.25 -31.16
CA ILE A 535 11.47 -5.37 -32.34
C ILE A 535 10.73 -6.02 -33.51
N ILE A 536 11.05 -7.29 -33.80
CA ILE A 536 10.43 -8.04 -34.91
C ILE A 536 8.94 -8.22 -34.66
N ASP A 537 8.57 -8.60 -33.44
CA ASP A 537 7.17 -8.88 -33.09
C ASP A 537 6.34 -7.59 -33.12
N THR A 538 6.87 -6.46 -32.63
CA THR A 538 6.21 -5.14 -32.75
C THR A 538 6.10 -4.68 -34.20
N LEU A 539 7.14 -4.87 -35.02
CA LEU A 539 7.08 -4.48 -36.43
C LEU A 539 6.01 -5.27 -37.19
N SER A 540 5.89 -6.58 -36.93
CA SER A 540 4.81 -7.41 -37.48
C SER A 540 3.43 -6.91 -37.05
N GLN A 541 3.26 -6.61 -35.75
CA GLN A 541 2.00 -6.07 -35.22
C GLN A 541 1.64 -4.70 -35.85
N LEU A 542 2.60 -3.79 -35.97
CA LEU A 542 2.40 -2.47 -36.59
C LEU A 542 1.99 -2.59 -38.05
N ASN A 543 2.63 -3.47 -38.81
CA ASN A 543 2.30 -3.70 -40.22
C ASN A 543 0.89 -4.29 -40.37
N ALA A 544 0.52 -5.28 -39.54
CA ALA A 544 -0.82 -5.85 -39.55
C ALA A 544 -1.90 -4.80 -39.21
N TYR A 545 -1.62 -3.93 -38.23
CA TYR A 545 -2.49 -2.83 -37.86
C TYR A 545 -2.64 -1.81 -39.00
N LEU A 546 -1.54 -1.40 -39.63
CA LEU A 546 -1.53 -0.50 -40.78
C LEU A 546 -2.30 -1.09 -41.97
N MET A 547 -2.14 -2.37 -42.27
CA MET A 547 -2.86 -3.03 -43.37
C MET A 547 -4.36 -3.06 -43.11
N ARG A 548 -4.78 -3.38 -41.87
CA ARG A 548 -6.20 -3.49 -41.52
C ARG A 548 -6.92 -2.14 -41.50
N TYR A 549 -6.25 -1.09 -41.04
CA TYR A 549 -6.88 0.22 -40.82
C TYR A 549 -6.40 1.31 -41.78
N LYS A 550 -5.72 0.94 -42.89
CA LYS A 550 -5.13 1.88 -43.85
C LYS A 550 -6.10 2.96 -44.35
N SER A 551 -7.35 2.59 -44.60
CA SER A 551 -8.40 3.50 -45.10
C SER A 551 -9.03 4.37 -44.02
N ARG A 552 -8.87 4.02 -42.75
CA ARG A 552 -9.50 4.70 -41.60
C ARG A 552 -8.52 5.56 -40.80
N LEU A 553 -7.21 5.41 -41.03
CA LEU A 553 -6.19 6.16 -40.30
C LEU A 553 -5.99 7.54 -40.94
N SER A 554 -6.02 8.59 -40.12
CA SER A 554 -5.63 9.93 -40.56
C SER A 554 -4.18 9.94 -41.08
N ALA A 555 -3.88 10.89 -41.98
CA ALA A 555 -2.53 11.04 -42.53
C ALA A 555 -1.49 11.26 -41.42
N ARG A 556 -1.83 12.01 -40.36
CA ARG A 556 -0.98 12.27 -39.20
C ARG A 556 -0.68 11.01 -38.39
N ASN A 557 -1.71 10.21 -38.08
CA ASN A 557 -1.53 8.94 -37.37
C ASN A 557 -0.70 7.96 -38.21
N THR A 558 -0.95 7.90 -39.51
CA THR A 558 -0.18 7.08 -40.45
C THR A 558 1.28 7.50 -40.48
N MET A 559 1.57 8.81 -40.43
CA MET A 559 2.95 9.33 -40.36
C MET A 559 3.67 8.85 -39.10
N HIS A 560 3.07 9.01 -37.92
CA HIS A 560 3.69 8.59 -36.66
C HIS A 560 3.91 7.06 -36.59
N ILE A 561 2.94 6.26 -37.02
CA ILE A 561 3.10 4.80 -37.07
C ILE A 561 4.24 4.39 -38.02
N LYS A 562 4.35 5.07 -39.17
CA LYS A 562 5.49 4.86 -40.10
C LYS A 562 6.83 5.30 -39.50
N GLN A 563 6.87 6.37 -38.72
CA GLN A 563 8.08 6.79 -37.99
C GLN A 563 8.51 5.74 -36.97
N ILE A 564 7.57 5.15 -36.22
CA ILE A 564 7.85 4.04 -35.29
C ILE A 564 8.42 2.85 -36.08
N ALA A 565 7.76 2.45 -37.17
CA ALA A 565 8.24 1.35 -38.02
C ALA A 565 9.63 1.63 -38.62
N PHE A 566 9.93 2.89 -38.98
CA PHE A 566 11.25 3.31 -39.44
C PHE A 566 12.31 3.09 -38.35
N ILE A 567 12.06 3.56 -37.12
CA ILE A 567 12.97 3.34 -35.99
C ILE A 567 13.26 1.85 -35.79
N LEU A 568 12.22 1.00 -35.78
CA LEU A 568 12.39 -0.45 -35.62
C LEU A 568 13.23 -1.07 -36.74
N ASN A 569 13.06 -0.61 -37.99
CA ASN A 569 13.87 -1.06 -39.10
C ASN A 569 15.34 -0.63 -38.97
N GLU A 570 15.63 0.56 -38.46
CA GLU A 570 17.01 0.98 -38.18
C GLU A 570 17.67 0.13 -37.08
N PHE A 571 16.93 -0.26 -36.03
CA PHE A 571 17.44 -1.25 -35.07
C PHE A 571 17.74 -2.60 -35.72
N ILE A 572 16.87 -3.10 -36.61
CA ILE A 572 17.10 -4.36 -37.34
C ILE A 572 18.36 -4.25 -38.21
N LYS A 573 18.54 -3.14 -38.92
CA LYS A 573 19.76 -2.88 -39.72
C LYS A 573 21.00 -2.86 -38.84
N HIS A 574 20.93 -2.19 -37.69
CA HIS A 574 22.03 -2.14 -36.74
C HIS A 574 22.42 -3.52 -36.21
N PHE A 575 21.42 -4.37 -35.91
CA PHE A 575 21.68 -5.76 -35.49
C PHE A 575 22.28 -6.60 -36.61
N LYS A 576 21.83 -6.44 -37.85
CA LYS A 576 22.38 -7.17 -39.01
C LYS A 576 23.82 -6.75 -39.33
N ALA A 577 24.09 -5.44 -39.39
CA ALA A 577 25.42 -4.90 -39.70
C ALA A 577 26.46 -5.32 -38.66
N SER A 578 26.05 -5.40 -37.39
CA SER A 578 26.96 -5.72 -36.28
C SER A 578 27.09 -7.23 -36.02
N ALA A 579 26.11 -8.05 -36.44
CA ALA A 579 26.21 -9.51 -36.38
C ALA A 579 27.32 -10.08 -37.27
N GLN A 580 27.74 -9.35 -38.32
CA GLN A 580 28.87 -9.74 -39.17
C GLN A 580 30.24 -9.56 -38.51
N ILE A 581 30.32 -8.73 -37.46
CA ILE A 581 31.58 -8.36 -36.79
C ILE A 581 31.80 -9.21 -35.53
N GLY A 582 30.72 -9.64 -34.88
CA GLY A 582 30.76 -10.41 -33.63
C GLY A 582 31.27 -9.58 -32.44
N GLY A 583 30.72 -9.80 -31.26
CA GLY A 583 31.21 -9.22 -30.01
C GLY A 583 30.33 -8.15 -29.38
N HIS A 584 30.83 -7.57 -28.29
CA HIS A 584 30.14 -6.58 -27.48
C HIS A 584 30.63 -5.18 -27.83
N ASN A 585 29.71 -4.25 -28.14
CA ASN A 585 30.05 -2.84 -28.29
C ASN A 585 29.45 -2.05 -27.13
N VAL A 586 30.24 -1.11 -26.63
CA VAL A 586 29.83 -0.15 -25.61
C VAL A 586 29.88 1.23 -26.25
N SER A 587 28.79 1.97 -26.18
CA SER A 587 28.71 3.33 -26.72
C SER A 587 27.97 4.25 -25.77
N GLU A 588 28.29 5.54 -25.85
CA GLU A 588 27.48 6.57 -25.20
C GLU A 588 26.14 6.75 -25.93
N ARG A 589 25.16 7.36 -25.25
CA ARG A 589 23.84 7.61 -25.82
C ARG A 589 23.88 8.35 -27.15
N VAL A 590 24.60 9.47 -27.20
CA VAL A 590 24.62 10.34 -28.40
C VAL A 590 25.27 9.61 -29.57
N GLU A 591 26.39 8.94 -29.32
CA GLU A 591 27.06 8.12 -30.31
C GLU A 591 26.15 7.00 -30.84
N PHE A 592 25.41 6.35 -29.95
CA PHE A 592 24.47 5.28 -30.34
C PHE A 592 23.32 5.80 -31.21
N LEU A 593 22.75 6.97 -30.89
CA LEU A 593 21.69 7.60 -31.71
C LEU A 593 22.16 7.91 -33.13
N ILE A 594 23.39 8.46 -33.26
CA ILE A 594 24.02 8.73 -34.56
C ILE A 594 24.28 7.43 -35.32
N ARG A 595 24.76 6.40 -34.62
CA ARG A 595 25.03 5.08 -35.23
C ARG A 595 23.75 4.40 -35.72
N LEU A 596 22.63 4.61 -35.04
CA LEU A 596 21.31 4.16 -35.47
C LEU A 596 20.70 4.99 -36.61
N GLY A 597 21.18 6.23 -36.85
CA GLY A 597 20.63 7.11 -37.87
C GLY A 597 19.24 7.67 -37.52
N ILE A 598 18.93 7.83 -36.23
CA ILE A 598 17.64 8.34 -35.74
C ILE A 598 17.72 9.73 -35.10
N GLU A 599 18.88 10.40 -35.19
CA GLU A 599 19.15 11.70 -34.59
C GLU A 599 18.25 12.83 -35.10
N ASN A 600 17.76 12.72 -36.34
CA ASN A 600 16.89 13.72 -36.96
C ASN A 600 15.40 13.52 -36.65
N LEU A 601 15.03 12.49 -35.89
CA LEU A 601 13.64 12.22 -35.50
C LEU A 601 13.31 12.89 -34.17
N ASN A 602 12.15 13.56 -34.12
CA ASN A 602 11.63 14.08 -32.86
C ASN A 602 11.05 12.93 -32.02
N LEU A 603 11.89 12.29 -31.20
CA LEU A 603 11.49 11.18 -30.34
C LEU A 603 10.43 11.59 -29.29
N TYR A 604 10.44 12.85 -28.82
CA TYR A 604 9.42 13.37 -27.90
C TYR A 604 8.02 13.31 -28.52
N GLN A 605 7.86 13.77 -29.77
CA GLN A 605 6.57 13.71 -30.49
C GLN A 605 6.10 12.28 -30.72
N ILE A 606 7.02 11.36 -31.01
CA ILE A 606 6.69 9.95 -31.22
C ILE A 606 6.22 9.32 -29.90
N LEU A 607 6.89 9.61 -28.79
CA LEU A 607 6.49 9.12 -27.47
C LEU A 607 5.16 9.72 -27.01
N ASP A 608 4.96 11.02 -27.19
CA ASP A 608 3.69 11.71 -26.90
C ASP A 608 2.54 11.09 -27.71
N TYR A 609 2.77 10.82 -29.00
CA TYR A 609 1.82 10.08 -29.82
C TYR A 609 1.55 8.68 -29.27
N CYS A 610 2.59 7.93 -28.90
CA CYS A 610 2.41 6.58 -28.34
C CYS A 610 1.55 6.58 -27.08
N GLN A 611 1.76 7.56 -26.20
CA GLN A 611 1.00 7.77 -24.97
C GLN A 611 -0.44 8.19 -25.27
N LYS A 612 -0.67 9.25 -26.06
CA LYS A 612 -2.02 9.76 -26.35
C LYS A 612 -2.86 8.79 -27.16
N SER A 613 -2.28 8.20 -28.21
CA SER A 613 -3.00 7.28 -29.10
C SER A 613 -3.24 5.90 -28.48
N GLN A 614 -2.53 5.56 -27.39
CA GLN A 614 -2.53 4.24 -26.76
C GLN A 614 -2.25 3.13 -27.79
N ILE A 615 -1.35 3.39 -28.75
CA ILE A 615 -1.05 2.47 -29.86
C ILE A 615 -0.54 1.11 -29.37
N ALA A 616 0.26 1.07 -28.30
CA ALA A 616 0.74 -0.19 -27.72
C ALA A 616 -0.42 -1.13 -27.36
N ARG A 617 -1.48 -0.59 -26.75
CA ARG A 617 -2.71 -1.32 -26.45
C ARG A 617 -3.46 -1.75 -27.71
N LYS A 618 -3.59 -0.88 -28.70
CA LYS A 618 -4.25 -1.21 -29.99
C LYS A 618 -3.55 -2.35 -30.74
N LEU A 619 -2.22 -2.42 -30.66
CA LEU A 619 -1.42 -3.50 -31.26
C LEU A 619 -1.54 -4.83 -30.53
N PHE A 620 -1.90 -4.82 -29.24
CA PHE A 620 -2.04 -6.06 -28.47
C PHE A 620 -3.07 -7.02 -29.08
N GLY A 621 -4.15 -6.51 -29.67
CA GLY A 621 -5.15 -7.33 -30.38
C GLY A 621 -4.58 -8.13 -31.57
N PHE A 622 -3.41 -7.75 -32.06
CA PHE A 622 -2.70 -8.39 -33.18
C PHE A 622 -1.65 -9.41 -32.70
N SER A 623 -1.36 -9.47 -31.39
CA SER A 623 -0.40 -10.41 -30.81
C SER A 623 -0.82 -11.88 -30.91
N LYS A 624 -2.14 -12.15 -31.00
CA LYS A 624 -2.70 -13.51 -31.10
C LYS A 624 -2.54 -14.16 -32.48
N ARG A 625 -2.16 -13.40 -33.51
CA ARG A 625 -1.99 -13.90 -34.88
C ARG A 625 -0.51 -13.87 -35.23
N LYS A 626 0.20 -14.99 -34.99
CA LYS A 626 1.60 -15.15 -35.42
C LYS A 626 1.69 -15.23 -36.95
N ASN A 627 1.63 -14.07 -37.62
CA ASN A 627 2.11 -13.97 -39.00
C ASN A 627 3.57 -13.50 -38.95
N CYS A 628 4.50 -14.42 -39.21
CA CYS A 628 5.92 -14.10 -39.35
C CYS A 628 6.14 -13.30 -40.63
N VAL A 629 6.80 -12.15 -40.52
CA VAL A 629 7.24 -11.34 -41.67
C VAL A 629 8.62 -11.83 -42.09
N LYS A 630 8.79 -12.35 -43.31
CA LYS A 630 10.12 -12.52 -43.92
C LYS A 630 10.59 -11.16 -44.46
N ILE A 631 11.85 -10.81 -44.18
CA ILE A 631 12.52 -9.60 -44.68
C ILE A 631 13.30 -10.00 -45.93
N ASP A 632 12.81 -9.65 -47.12
CA ASP A 632 13.52 -9.91 -48.38
C ASP A 632 14.68 -8.93 -48.60
N GLU A 633 15.83 -9.48 -48.98
CA GLU A 633 17.04 -8.74 -49.33
C GLU A 633 17.02 -8.30 -50.79
N LYS A 634 16.99 -6.99 -51.05
CA LYS A 634 17.52 -6.41 -52.30
C LYS A 634 18.40 -5.20 -51.99
N SER A 635 19.64 -5.29 -52.49
CA SER A 635 20.75 -4.34 -52.38
C SER A 635 20.40 -2.90 -52.83
N GLU A 636 20.69 -1.90 -51.99
CA GLU A 636 20.62 -0.47 -52.33
C GLU A 636 21.82 -0.04 -53.20
N LYS A 637 21.57 0.71 -54.30
CA LYS A 637 22.57 1.56 -54.96
C LYS A 637 22.51 2.97 -54.34
N LYS A 638 23.68 3.54 -54.02
CA LYS A 638 23.85 4.85 -53.38
C LYS A 638 23.36 6.02 -54.24
N ALA A 639 22.64 6.96 -53.64
CA ALA A 639 22.48 8.33 -54.14
C ALA A 639 22.50 9.32 -52.97
N ASN A 640 23.31 10.37 -53.08
CA ASN A 640 23.49 11.43 -52.08
C ASN A 640 22.50 12.58 -52.29
N GLY A 641 22.06 13.22 -51.20
CA GLY A 641 21.35 14.51 -51.21
C GLY A 641 19.99 14.52 -50.51
N THR A 642 19.57 15.71 -50.06
CA THR A 642 18.35 16.00 -49.28
C THR A 642 17.03 15.65 -50.01
N THR A 643 17.08 15.40 -51.32
CA THR A 643 15.97 14.86 -52.12
C THR A 643 15.71 13.36 -51.88
N ALA A 644 16.68 12.62 -51.34
CA ALA A 644 16.54 11.19 -51.03
C ALA A 644 15.66 10.91 -49.80
N PHE A 645 15.56 11.86 -48.86
CA PHE A 645 14.74 11.73 -47.65
C PHE A 645 13.23 11.78 -47.96
N LEU A 646 12.82 12.74 -48.80
CA LEU A 646 11.44 12.85 -49.28
C LEU A 646 11.05 11.69 -50.21
N ALA A 647 12.00 11.16 -50.98
CA ALA A 647 11.81 9.95 -51.79
C ALA A 647 11.68 8.67 -50.93
N LYS A 648 12.38 8.58 -49.78
CA LYS A 648 12.23 7.48 -48.81
C LYS A 648 10.87 7.46 -48.10
N MET A 649 10.20 8.60 -47.92
CA MET A 649 8.86 8.67 -47.28
C MET A 649 7.69 8.35 -48.24
N LYS A 650 7.85 8.50 -49.56
CA LYS A 650 6.85 8.10 -50.57
C LYS A 650 7.06 6.64 -50.96
N GLY A 651 6.43 5.74 -50.19
CA GLY A 651 6.66 4.30 -50.26
C GLY A 651 6.42 3.63 -51.62
N LYS A 652 7.28 2.66 -51.95
CA LYS A 652 6.91 1.50 -52.78
C LYS A 652 6.28 0.44 -51.87
N SER A 653 5.12 -0.06 -52.26
CA SER A 653 4.42 -1.17 -51.60
C SER A 653 5.25 -2.46 -51.68
N ILE A 654 5.51 -3.06 -50.53
CA ILE A 654 5.99 -4.44 -50.42
C ILE A 654 4.76 -5.34 -50.46
N GLU A 655 4.64 -6.18 -51.49
CA GLU A 655 3.63 -7.23 -51.54
C GLU A 655 4.04 -8.39 -50.62
N VAL A 656 3.09 -8.87 -49.81
CA VAL A 656 3.28 -9.94 -48.83
C VAL A 656 2.52 -11.17 -49.32
N GLN A 657 3.23 -12.25 -49.66
CA GLN A 657 2.64 -13.57 -49.85
C GLN A 657 2.78 -14.41 -48.58
N ALA A 658 1.68 -15.04 -48.16
CA ALA A 658 1.62 -15.95 -47.02
C ALA A 658 2.02 -17.36 -47.45
N ILE A 659 3.02 -17.96 -46.80
CA ILE A 659 3.29 -19.40 -46.89
C ILE A 659 3.51 -19.96 -45.49
N ALA A 660 2.73 -21.00 -45.15
CA ALA A 660 2.92 -21.81 -43.95
C ALA A 660 4.24 -22.59 -44.04
N SER A 661 5.08 -22.50 -43.01
CA SER A 661 6.25 -23.39 -42.87
C SER A 661 6.11 -24.18 -41.58
N ASN A 662 6.20 -25.50 -41.73
CA ASN A 662 6.35 -26.48 -40.67
C ASN A 662 7.80 -26.41 -40.16
N ASP A 663 8.05 -25.65 -39.10
CA ASP A 663 9.26 -25.80 -38.30
C ASP A 663 8.85 -26.16 -36.88
N SER A 664 8.82 -27.47 -36.64
CA SER A 664 8.70 -28.09 -35.33
C SER A 664 10.08 -28.10 -34.66
N ALA A 665 10.34 -27.14 -33.79
CA ALA A 665 11.42 -27.22 -32.82
C ALA A 665 11.10 -26.41 -31.54
N ALA A 666 10.89 -27.16 -30.47
CA ALA A 666 10.89 -26.79 -29.05
C ALA A 666 9.82 -25.81 -28.54
N ASP A 667 8.78 -26.43 -27.95
CA ASP A 667 7.91 -25.84 -26.94
C ASP A 667 8.72 -25.34 -25.73
N GLU A 668 9.06 -24.06 -25.72
CA GLU A 668 9.17 -23.31 -24.47
C GLU A 668 7.91 -22.46 -24.33
N GLU A 669 7.17 -22.68 -23.25
CA GLU A 669 6.00 -21.89 -22.85
C GLU A 669 6.37 -20.40 -22.79
N THR A 670 6.23 -19.69 -23.91
CA THR A 670 6.40 -18.24 -23.95
C THR A 670 5.25 -17.61 -23.18
N LYS A 671 5.51 -17.28 -21.90
CA LYS A 671 4.67 -16.40 -21.10
C LYS A 671 4.27 -15.21 -21.95
N ILE A 672 2.96 -15.03 -22.16
CA ILE A 672 2.40 -13.93 -22.94
C ILE A 672 2.74 -12.63 -22.21
N PHE A 673 3.80 -11.93 -22.64
CA PHE A 673 4.07 -10.56 -22.23
C PHE A 673 3.03 -9.62 -22.87
N GLY A 674 2.82 -8.43 -22.27
CA GLY A 674 2.01 -7.38 -22.90
C GLY A 674 2.57 -6.96 -24.28
N SER A 675 1.95 -5.99 -24.94
CA SER A 675 2.43 -5.50 -26.24
C SER A 675 3.93 -5.20 -26.21
N PRO A 676 4.79 -5.83 -27.06
CA PRO A 676 6.24 -5.63 -27.00
C PRO A 676 6.66 -4.18 -27.27
N LEU A 677 5.74 -3.35 -27.80
CA LEU A 677 5.94 -1.92 -27.97
C LEU A 677 6.13 -1.17 -26.65
N TYR A 678 5.63 -1.65 -25.51
CA TYR A 678 5.87 -1.01 -24.21
C TYR A 678 7.35 -0.96 -23.85
N ILE A 679 8.07 -2.07 -24.05
CA ILE A 679 9.52 -2.15 -23.79
C ILE A 679 10.28 -1.21 -24.72
N ILE A 680 9.85 -1.09 -25.98
CA ILE A 680 10.44 -0.15 -26.94
C ILE A 680 10.18 1.31 -26.52
N ILE A 681 8.97 1.64 -26.07
CA ILE A 681 8.62 2.97 -25.57
C ILE A 681 9.49 3.33 -24.35
N GLU A 682 9.64 2.40 -23.41
CA GLU A 682 10.49 2.57 -22.23
C GLU A 682 11.97 2.75 -22.62
N PHE A 683 12.47 1.96 -23.56
CA PHE A 683 13.83 2.10 -24.09
C PHE A 683 14.05 3.47 -24.76
N LEU A 684 13.09 3.93 -25.59
CA LEU A 684 13.15 5.25 -26.21
C LEU A 684 13.08 6.38 -25.17
N LYS A 685 12.32 6.22 -24.07
CA LYS A 685 12.32 7.17 -22.95
C LYS A 685 13.68 7.25 -22.26
N ALA A 686 14.31 6.11 -21.98
CA ALA A 686 15.68 6.06 -21.44
C ALA A 686 16.71 6.73 -22.36
N LEU A 687 16.54 6.60 -23.69
CA LEU A 687 17.37 7.32 -24.67
C LEU A 687 17.12 8.83 -24.71
N ILE A 688 16.04 9.34 -24.13
CA ILE A 688 15.78 10.79 -24.08
C ILE A 688 16.26 11.41 -22.76
N ASP A 689 16.27 10.66 -21.66
CA ASP A 689 16.59 11.19 -20.33
C ASP A 689 18.03 11.71 -20.23
N SER A 690 18.22 13.02 -20.46
CA SER A 690 19.53 13.66 -20.49
C SER A 690 20.27 13.61 -19.15
N LYS A 691 19.55 13.40 -18.04
CA LYS A 691 20.08 13.45 -16.67
C LYS A 691 20.82 12.19 -16.25
N ALA A 692 20.62 11.07 -16.95
CA ALA A 692 21.19 9.78 -16.59
C ALA A 692 22.58 9.56 -17.22
N ASN A 693 23.59 9.32 -16.37
CA ASN A 693 24.87 8.77 -16.78
C ASN A 693 24.70 7.28 -17.07
N ALA A 694 24.43 6.94 -18.34
CA ALA A 694 24.17 5.57 -18.77
C ALA A 694 25.03 5.17 -19.96
N LYS A 695 25.32 3.87 -20.05
CA LYS A 695 26.01 3.26 -21.19
C LYS A 695 25.07 2.32 -21.93
N ILE A 696 25.28 2.22 -23.23
CA ILE A 696 24.53 1.30 -24.08
C ILE A 696 25.46 0.16 -24.46
N ILE A 697 25.08 -1.05 -24.09
CA ILE A 697 25.78 -2.28 -24.42
C ILE A 697 24.98 -3.02 -25.47
N THR A 698 25.59 -3.29 -26.61
CA THR A 698 24.99 -4.14 -27.64
C THR A 698 25.66 -5.51 -27.64
N ASN A 699 24.83 -6.55 -27.69
CA ASN A 699 25.27 -7.93 -27.82
C ASN A 699 24.60 -8.54 -29.05
N PHE A 700 25.41 -9.05 -29.97
CA PHE A 700 24.93 -9.58 -31.24
C PHE A 700 25.14 -11.09 -31.28
N ASP A 701 24.05 -11.81 -31.51
CA ASP A 701 24.11 -13.24 -31.79
C ASP A 701 24.28 -13.43 -33.30
N THR A 702 25.35 -14.11 -33.71
CA THR A 702 25.66 -14.40 -35.11
C THR A 702 24.62 -15.32 -35.75
N ASN A 703 23.94 -16.15 -34.95
CA ASN A 703 23.05 -17.20 -35.45
C ASN A 703 21.58 -16.78 -35.44
N SER A 704 21.18 -15.83 -34.60
CA SER A 704 19.77 -15.43 -34.46
C SER A 704 19.59 -13.96 -34.14
N LEU A 705 18.99 -13.23 -35.09
CA LEU A 705 18.57 -11.85 -34.89
C LEU A 705 17.61 -11.68 -33.70
N ARG A 706 16.80 -12.71 -33.39
CA ARG A 706 15.85 -12.67 -32.27
C ARG A 706 16.55 -12.64 -30.91
N ASN A 707 17.77 -13.17 -30.83
CA ASN A 707 18.57 -13.26 -29.60
C ASN A 707 19.49 -12.05 -29.40
N SER A 708 19.80 -11.30 -30.46
CA SER A 708 20.54 -10.04 -30.35
C SER A 708 19.81 -9.06 -29.41
N CYS A 709 20.57 -8.35 -28.57
CA CYS A 709 20.00 -7.43 -27.59
C CYS A 709 20.80 -6.14 -27.45
N VAL A 710 20.08 -5.06 -27.11
CA VAL A 710 20.66 -3.80 -26.64
C VAL A 710 20.25 -3.57 -25.20
N LYS A 711 21.21 -3.26 -24.35
CA LYS A 711 21.01 -2.94 -22.95
C LYS A 711 21.37 -1.49 -22.72
N TYR A 712 20.42 -0.71 -22.23
CA TYR A 712 20.67 0.58 -21.61
C TYR A 712 20.95 0.33 -20.13
N ILE A 713 22.14 0.69 -19.66
CA ILE A 713 22.58 0.45 -18.28
C ILE A 713 22.88 1.78 -17.60
N LEU A 714 22.14 2.07 -16.54
CA LEU A 714 22.43 3.19 -15.65
C LEU A 714 23.76 2.91 -14.92
N LEU A 715 24.75 3.79 -15.06
CA LEU A 715 26.03 3.65 -14.36
C LEU A 715 26.02 4.25 -12.97
N ASN A 716 25.25 5.32 -12.76
CA ASN A 716 25.27 6.05 -11.51
C ASN A 716 23.85 6.17 -10.91
N PRO A 717 23.61 5.58 -9.72
CA PRO A 717 22.30 5.61 -9.09
C PRO A 717 21.95 6.95 -8.44
N PHE A 718 22.92 7.85 -8.16
CA PHE A 718 22.63 9.07 -7.40
C PHE A 718 21.61 9.97 -8.08
N SER A 719 21.61 10.05 -9.42
CA SER A 719 20.76 10.99 -10.15
C SER A 719 19.28 10.66 -9.96
N GLN A 720 18.95 9.38 -9.84
CA GLN A 720 17.59 8.88 -9.60
C GLN A 720 17.21 8.92 -8.12
N PHE A 721 18.21 8.90 -7.22
CA PHE A 721 18.00 8.98 -5.78
C PHE A 721 17.96 10.43 -5.25
N LYS A 722 18.45 11.38 -6.04
CA LYS A 722 18.54 12.82 -5.71
C LYS A 722 17.22 13.37 -5.20
N ASP A 723 16.14 13.17 -5.96
CA ASP A 723 14.82 13.73 -5.66
C ASP A 723 14.32 13.27 -4.28
N ILE A 724 14.58 12.00 -3.93
CA ILE A 724 14.19 11.42 -2.63
C ILE A 724 14.93 12.13 -1.50
N VAL A 725 16.25 12.26 -1.61
CA VAL A 725 17.09 12.86 -0.55
C VAL A 725 16.84 14.38 -0.43
N SER A 726 16.56 15.07 -1.54
CA SER A 726 16.34 16.52 -1.53
C SER A 726 14.97 16.94 -1.01
N GLU A 727 13.92 16.14 -1.27
CA GLU A 727 12.55 16.48 -0.86
C GLU A 727 12.24 16.02 0.57
N CYS A 728 12.82 14.90 1.00
CA CYS A 728 12.55 14.33 2.31
C CYS A 728 13.21 15.12 3.45
N ARG A 729 12.54 15.14 4.60
CA ARG A 729 13.10 15.59 5.88
C ARG A 729 14.29 14.72 6.27
N SER A 730 14.07 13.40 6.27
CA SER A 730 15.05 12.38 6.63
C SER A 730 14.87 11.14 5.75
N VAL A 731 15.99 10.54 5.34
CA VAL A 731 16.04 9.24 4.66
C VAL A 731 16.88 8.30 5.52
N VAL A 732 16.29 7.17 5.91
CA VAL A 732 16.92 6.15 6.75
C VAL A 732 17.08 4.87 5.94
N LEU A 733 18.32 4.44 5.74
CA LEU A 733 18.66 3.15 5.12
C LEU A 733 18.89 2.13 6.23
N CYS A 734 18.08 1.07 6.26
CA CYS A 734 18.18 -0.01 7.24
C CYS A 734 18.53 -1.33 6.54
N GLY A 735 19.48 -2.11 7.09
CA GLY A 735 19.80 -3.42 6.53
C GLY A 735 20.56 -4.33 7.51
N GLY A 736 20.58 -5.63 7.21
CA GLY A 736 21.26 -6.62 8.03
C GLY A 736 22.77 -6.73 7.82
N THR A 737 23.24 -6.29 6.65
CA THR A 737 24.62 -6.45 6.16
C THR A 737 25.00 -5.22 5.35
N MET A 738 24.99 -4.05 5.99
CA MET A 738 25.19 -2.77 5.30
C MET A 738 26.66 -2.32 5.34
N LYS A 739 27.50 -2.95 6.17
CA LYS A 739 28.91 -2.60 6.27
C LYS A 739 29.73 -3.26 5.14
N PRO A 740 30.67 -2.52 4.50
CA PRO A 740 31.09 -1.14 4.77
C PRO A 740 30.09 -0.08 4.27
N PHE A 741 29.88 0.98 5.07
CA PHE A 741 28.96 2.07 4.71
C PHE A 741 29.50 2.97 3.59
N ASP A 742 30.81 2.96 3.35
CA ASP A 742 31.48 3.88 2.42
C ASP A 742 30.88 3.82 1.01
N GLU A 743 30.46 2.64 0.53
CA GLU A 743 29.83 2.52 -0.79
C GLU A 743 28.53 3.34 -0.89
N TYR A 744 27.66 3.25 0.12
CA TYR A 744 26.41 4.03 0.14
C TYR A 744 26.69 5.52 0.30
N ILE A 745 27.66 5.88 1.13
CA ILE A 745 28.05 7.26 1.39
C ILE A 745 28.59 7.90 0.11
N ASP A 746 29.53 7.24 -0.55
CA ASP A 746 30.24 7.74 -1.72
C ASP A 746 29.37 7.77 -2.97
N HIS A 747 28.47 6.79 -3.14
CA HIS A 747 27.63 6.68 -4.34
C HIS A 747 26.26 7.34 -4.21
N LEU A 748 25.67 7.44 -3.01
CA LEU A 748 24.31 7.99 -2.85
C LEU A 748 24.27 9.35 -2.15
N PHE A 749 25.12 9.61 -1.14
CA PHE A 749 24.98 10.81 -0.30
C PHE A 749 25.98 11.92 -0.61
N LYS A 750 27.28 11.61 -0.71
CA LYS A 750 28.33 12.60 -1.05
C LYS A 750 28.09 13.32 -2.38
N PRO A 751 27.67 12.66 -3.48
CA PRO A 751 27.39 13.35 -4.75
C PRO A 751 26.24 14.35 -4.66
N LEU A 752 25.39 14.23 -3.63
CA LEU A 752 24.27 15.12 -3.36
C LEU A 752 24.64 16.29 -2.43
N GLY A 753 25.90 16.40 -2.01
CA GLY A 753 26.38 17.44 -1.10
C GLY A 753 25.98 17.24 0.36
N ILE A 754 25.58 16.03 0.75
CA ILE A 754 25.27 15.72 2.16
C ILE A 754 26.58 15.64 2.94
N THR A 755 26.72 16.51 3.94
CA THR A 755 27.88 16.56 4.84
C THR A 755 27.81 15.46 5.88
N SER A 756 28.95 15.08 6.45
CA SER A 756 29.03 14.10 7.54
C SER A 756 28.22 14.51 8.78
N GLU A 757 27.96 15.81 8.99
CA GLU A 757 27.14 16.30 10.11
C GLU A 757 25.65 15.93 9.97
N ARG A 758 25.16 15.88 8.73
CA ARG A 758 23.77 15.50 8.42
C ARG A 758 23.62 13.98 8.20
N LEU A 759 24.71 13.21 8.30
CA LEU A 759 24.70 11.76 8.11
C LEU A 759 25.04 11.03 9.40
N VAL A 760 24.11 10.22 9.89
CA VAL A 760 24.31 9.31 11.02
C VAL A 760 24.59 7.92 10.50
N THR A 761 25.60 7.25 11.05
CA THR A 761 25.84 5.83 10.81
C THR A 761 25.78 5.09 12.13
N PHE A 762 25.15 3.92 12.13
CA PHE A 762 25.02 3.09 13.32
C PHE A 762 25.11 1.62 12.90
N SER A 763 25.85 0.83 13.66
CA SER A 763 25.95 -0.61 13.46
C SER A 763 25.83 -1.28 14.81
N CYS A 764 24.87 -2.20 14.91
CA CYS A 764 24.67 -3.02 16.09
C CYS A 764 25.86 -3.99 16.25
N GLY A 765 26.24 -4.25 17.50
CA GLY A 765 27.05 -5.41 17.84
C GLY A 765 26.33 -6.73 17.53
N HIS A 766 27.04 -7.84 17.67
CA HIS A 766 26.48 -9.16 17.43
C HIS A 766 25.83 -9.72 18.71
N VAL A 767 24.64 -10.32 18.60
CA VAL A 767 23.96 -10.96 19.76
C VAL A 767 24.65 -12.28 20.12
N ILE A 768 25.24 -12.96 19.14
CA ILE A 768 25.95 -14.23 19.38
C ILE A 768 27.35 -13.91 19.90
N PRO A 769 27.77 -14.48 21.05
CA PRO A 769 29.12 -14.32 21.58
C PRO A 769 30.19 -14.86 20.62
N ASP A 770 31.40 -14.29 20.67
CA ASP A 770 32.54 -14.72 19.86
C ASP A 770 32.90 -16.21 20.06
N SER A 771 32.60 -16.77 21.23
CA SER A 771 32.82 -18.20 21.52
C SER A 771 32.02 -19.14 20.62
N ASN A 772 30.93 -18.67 20.04
CA ASN A 772 30.00 -19.48 19.26
C ASN A 772 30.21 -19.30 17.75
N LEU A 773 31.17 -18.47 17.32
CA LEU A 773 31.46 -18.20 15.93
C LEU A 773 32.97 -18.39 15.66
N SER A 774 33.30 -19.25 14.71
CA SER A 774 34.68 -19.43 14.24
C SER A 774 34.75 -19.17 12.74
N ALA A 775 35.34 -18.05 12.35
CA ALA A 775 35.59 -17.70 10.95
C ALA A 775 37.04 -18.06 10.58
N ILE A 776 37.22 -18.93 9.60
CA ILE A 776 38.54 -19.43 9.17
C ILE A 776 38.67 -19.27 7.66
N CYS A 777 39.73 -18.60 7.21
CA CYS A 777 40.10 -18.56 5.79
C CYS A 777 41.07 -19.70 5.48
N LEU A 778 40.64 -20.67 4.67
CA LEU A 778 41.46 -21.82 4.29
C LEU A 778 42.25 -21.53 3.01
N GLY A 779 43.56 -21.31 3.17
CA GLY A 779 44.47 -21.11 2.03
C GLY A 779 45.04 -22.40 1.43
N MET A 780 44.97 -23.53 2.13
CA MET A 780 45.59 -24.79 1.73
C MET A 780 44.65 -25.98 1.93
N GLY A 781 44.70 -26.93 1.00
CA GLY A 781 43.99 -28.20 1.08
C GLY A 781 44.77 -29.29 1.83
N PRO A 782 44.14 -30.46 2.07
CA PRO A 782 44.71 -31.57 2.84
C PRO A 782 46.01 -32.14 2.26
N ASN A 783 46.26 -32.00 0.96
CA ASN A 783 47.50 -32.43 0.31
C ASN A 783 48.55 -31.31 0.24
N GLY A 784 48.38 -30.22 1.00
CA GLY A 784 49.29 -29.08 1.02
C GLY A 784 49.21 -28.17 -0.22
N ARG A 785 48.20 -28.34 -1.06
CA ARG A 785 47.99 -27.52 -2.26
C ARG A 785 47.32 -26.19 -1.92
N GLN A 786 47.77 -25.10 -2.52
CA GLN A 786 47.14 -23.80 -2.34
C GLN A 786 45.77 -23.74 -3.02
N LEU A 787 44.74 -23.32 -2.29
CA LEU A 787 43.39 -23.16 -2.80
C LEU A 787 43.25 -21.79 -3.46
N ASN A 788 43.41 -21.74 -4.79
CA ASN A 788 43.36 -20.50 -5.57
C ASN A 788 42.30 -20.57 -6.68
N TYR A 789 41.20 -19.83 -6.50
CA TYR A 789 40.04 -19.88 -7.39
C TYR A 789 39.95 -18.71 -8.39
N THR A 790 41.09 -18.13 -8.81
CA THR A 790 41.12 -17.11 -9.88
C THR A 790 40.53 -17.64 -11.19
N PHE A 791 40.09 -16.73 -12.08
CA PHE A 791 39.45 -17.10 -13.37
C PHE A 791 40.24 -18.13 -14.19
N GLN A 792 41.57 -18.03 -14.19
CA GLN A 792 42.48 -18.93 -14.90
C GLN A 792 42.51 -20.34 -14.29
N ASN A 793 42.42 -20.40 -12.97
CA ASN A 793 42.67 -21.60 -12.19
C ASN A 793 41.37 -22.35 -11.85
N ARG A 794 40.22 -21.67 -11.86
CA ARG A 794 38.94 -22.20 -11.39
C ARG A 794 38.40 -23.46 -12.10
N THR A 795 38.92 -23.79 -13.29
CA THR A 795 38.59 -25.00 -14.06
C THR A 795 39.57 -26.16 -13.85
N ASN A 796 40.65 -25.96 -13.10
CA ASN A 796 41.66 -26.96 -12.85
C ASN A 796 41.10 -28.09 -11.97
N THR A 797 40.95 -29.28 -12.56
CA THR A 797 40.39 -30.47 -11.92
C THR A 797 41.09 -30.85 -10.61
N SER A 798 42.42 -30.69 -10.57
CA SER A 798 43.24 -31.03 -9.40
C SER A 798 42.88 -30.21 -8.17
N MET A 799 42.50 -28.94 -8.36
CA MET A 799 42.04 -28.09 -7.26
C MET A 799 40.59 -28.34 -6.89
N ILE A 800 39.73 -28.58 -7.89
CA ILE A 800 38.32 -28.96 -7.66
C ILE A 800 38.26 -30.19 -6.74
N GLU A 801 39.09 -31.20 -7.03
CA GLU A 801 39.22 -32.39 -6.18
C GLU A 801 39.77 -32.09 -4.78
N GLU A 802 40.75 -31.18 -4.68
CA GLU A 802 41.31 -30.74 -3.40
C GLU A 802 40.24 -30.08 -2.51
N THR A 803 39.41 -29.21 -3.09
CA THR A 803 38.26 -28.61 -2.41
C THR A 803 37.28 -29.68 -1.91
N GLY A 804 36.97 -30.65 -2.77
CA GLY A 804 36.04 -31.74 -2.42
C GLY A 804 36.57 -32.63 -1.29
N LYS A 805 37.87 -32.94 -1.29
CA LYS A 805 38.53 -33.66 -0.19
C LYS A 805 38.52 -32.87 1.11
N THR A 806 38.73 -31.55 1.03
CA THR A 806 38.65 -30.65 2.19
C THR A 806 37.26 -30.70 2.83
N ILE A 807 36.20 -30.56 2.02
CA ILE A 807 34.81 -30.64 2.48
C ILE A 807 34.51 -32.04 3.04
N ALA A 808 34.93 -33.11 2.37
CA ALA A 808 34.74 -34.46 2.87
C ALA A 808 35.41 -34.65 4.24
N ASN A 809 36.58 -34.06 4.49
CA ASN A 809 37.22 -34.15 5.82
C ASN A 809 36.44 -33.36 6.88
N MET A 810 35.88 -32.20 6.54
CA MET A 810 34.98 -31.46 7.43
C MET A 810 33.71 -32.25 7.76
N CYS A 811 33.14 -32.98 6.79
CA CYS A 811 31.97 -33.83 7.00
C CYS A 811 32.17 -34.91 8.08
N ALA A 812 33.41 -35.33 8.34
CA ALA A 812 33.71 -36.32 9.39
C ALA A 812 33.70 -35.73 10.81
N VAL A 813 33.88 -34.41 10.93
CA VAL A 813 34.00 -33.72 12.23
C VAL A 813 32.74 -32.94 12.58
N ILE A 814 32.05 -32.39 11.58
CA ILE A 814 30.85 -31.58 11.78
C ILE A 814 29.64 -32.52 11.89
N PRO A 815 28.93 -32.58 13.03
CA PRO A 815 27.90 -33.59 13.30
C PRO A 815 26.60 -33.41 12.50
N ASP A 816 26.19 -32.17 12.22
CA ASP A 816 24.87 -31.86 11.65
C ASP A 816 24.94 -31.50 10.16
N GLY A 817 24.52 -30.29 9.78
CA GLY A 817 24.48 -29.82 8.42
C GLY A 817 25.72 -29.02 8.01
N ILE A 818 26.07 -29.08 6.72
CA ILE A 818 27.04 -28.19 6.08
C ILE A 818 26.34 -27.52 4.90
N VAL A 819 26.44 -26.20 4.83
CA VAL A 819 25.93 -25.42 3.69
C VAL A 819 27.11 -24.89 2.90
N CYS A 820 27.18 -25.26 1.62
CA CYS A 820 28.25 -24.83 0.71
C CYS A 820 27.71 -23.84 -0.32
N PHE A 821 28.21 -22.61 -0.31
CA PHE A 821 27.86 -21.59 -1.30
C PHE A 821 28.87 -21.58 -2.45
N PHE A 822 28.37 -21.55 -3.69
CA PHE A 822 29.17 -21.41 -4.90
C PHE A 822 28.84 -20.11 -5.63
N PRO A 823 29.78 -19.52 -6.41
CA PRO A 823 29.54 -18.26 -7.12
C PRO A 823 28.44 -18.30 -8.19
N SER A 824 28.17 -19.48 -8.79
CA SER A 824 27.10 -19.64 -9.77
C SER A 824 26.65 -21.10 -9.91
N TYR A 825 25.44 -21.31 -10.46
CA TYR A 825 24.92 -22.65 -10.76
C TYR A 825 25.78 -23.42 -11.76
N ASP A 826 26.35 -22.75 -12.78
CA ASP A 826 27.23 -23.43 -13.74
C ASP A 826 28.56 -23.84 -13.10
N PHE A 827 29.03 -23.04 -12.14
CA PHE A 827 30.23 -23.34 -11.36
C PHE A 827 30.01 -24.54 -10.44
N GLU A 828 28.91 -24.53 -9.68
CA GLU A 828 28.48 -25.65 -8.83
C GLU A 828 28.32 -26.94 -9.64
N ASP A 829 27.66 -26.87 -10.81
CA ASP A 829 27.42 -28.05 -11.65
C ASP A 829 28.72 -28.67 -12.19
N ASN A 830 29.71 -27.84 -12.52
CA ASN A 830 31.03 -28.32 -12.89
C ASN A 830 31.72 -29.05 -11.72
N TYR A 831 31.72 -28.45 -10.51
CA TYR A 831 32.32 -29.05 -9.33
C TYR A 831 31.64 -30.37 -8.96
N TYR A 832 30.31 -30.39 -8.95
CA TYR A 832 29.53 -31.58 -8.65
C TYR A 832 29.83 -32.73 -9.62
N LYS A 833 29.90 -32.47 -10.95
CA LYS A 833 30.25 -33.49 -11.95
C LYS A 833 31.65 -34.06 -11.72
N VAL A 834 32.63 -33.23 -11.37
CA VAL A 834 33.99 -33.68 -11.06
C VAL A 834 34.02 -34.51 -9.78
N TRP A 835 33.32 -34.08 -8.72
CA TRP A 835 33.24 -34.79 -7.45
C TRP A 835 32.52 -36.14 -7.56
N GLN A 836 31.51 -36.21 -8.43
CA GLN A 836 30.80 -37.46 -8.72
C GLN A 836 31.71 -38.45 -9.45
N LYS A 837 32.46 -37.99 -10.47
CA LYS A 837 33.40 -38.83 -11.24
C LYS A 837 34.59 -39.31 -10.40
N SER A 838 35.13 -38.45 -9.54
CA SER A 838 36.27 -38.77 -8.66
C SER A 838 35.88 -39.56 -7.40
N GLY A 839 34.58 -39.81 -7.17
CA GLY A 839 34.09 -40.57 -6.02
C GLY A 839 34.04 -39.79 -4.70
N ILE A 840 34.28 -38.48 -4.72
CA ILE A 840 34.24 -37.61 -3.53
C ILE A 840 32.84 -37.55 -2.93
N ILE A 841 31.78 -37.50 -3.75
CA ILE A 841 30.40 -37.52 -3.25
C ILE A 841 30.13 -38.79 -2.43
N LYS A 842 30.57 -39.94 -2.93
CA LYS A 842 30.46 -41.22 -2.20
C LYS A 842 31.26 -41.20 -0.89
N SER A 843 32.40 -40.52 -0.86
CA SER A 843 33.19 -40.32 0.36
C SER A 843 32.46 -39.46 1.40
N ILE A 844 31.73 -38.43 0.96
CA ILE A 844 30.88 -37.59 1.81
C ILE A 844 29.71 -38.42 2.37
N GLU A 845 29.05 -39.20 1.52
CA GLU A 845 27.96 -40.10 1.92
C GLU A 845 28.42 -41.18 2.90
N ALA A 846 29.61 -41.77 2.68
CA ALA A 846 30.21 -42.74 3.59
C ALA A 846 30.52 -42.15 4.99
N LYS A 847 30.65 -40.82 5.09
CA LYS A 847 30.83 -40.09 6.34
C LYS A 847 29.50 -39.66 6.98
N GLY A 848 28.38 -40.19 6.49
CA GLY A 848 27.05 -39.99 7.08
C GLY A 848 26.36 -38.70 6.66
N LYS A 849 26.78 -38.05 5.56
CA LYS A 849 26.14 -36.83 5.03
C LYS A 849 25.41 -37.09 3.72
N THR A 850 24.16 -36.69 3.63
CA THR A 850 23.41 -36.69 2.36
C THR A 850 23.64 -35.38 1.63
N VAL A 851 23.95 -35.44 0.32
CA VAL A 851 24.22 -34.26 -0.50
C VAL A 851 22.93 -33.80 -1.19
N PHE A 852 22.55 -32.54 -0.97
CA PHE A 852 21.41 -31.90 -1.63
C PHE A 852 21.90 -30.75 -2.51
N ARG A 853 21.31 -30.60 -3.70
CA ARG A 853 21.64 -29.52 -4.64
C ARG A 853 20.47 -28.56 -4.78
N GLU A 854 20.74 -27.26 -4.77
CA GLU A 854 19.70 -26.26 -4.98
C GLU A 854 19.20 -26.28 -6.43
N PRO A 855 17.87 -26.37 -6.67
CA PRO A 855 17.31 -26.40 -8.01
C PRO A 855 17.29 -24.99 -8.62
N ARG A 856 17.44 -24.89 -9.96
CA ARG A 856 17.35 -23.59 -10.65
C ARG A 856 15.97 -22.92 -10.56
N LYS A 857 14.92 -23.69 -10.26
CA LYS A 857 13.53 -23.19 -10.14
C LYS A 857 13.20 -22.92 -8.67
N SER A 858 12.85 -21.68 -8.34
CA SER A 858 12.51 -21.26 -6.97
C SER A 858 11.36 -22.04 -6.33
N SER A 859 10.40 -22.54 -7.12
CA SER A 859 9.28 -23.36 -6.63
C SER A 859 9.71 -24.68 -6.01
N MET A 860 10.86 -25.22 -6.41
CA MET A 860 11.38 -26.51 -5.93
C MET A 860 12.30 -26.36 -4.71
N VAL A 861 12.78 -25.14 -4.41
CA VAL A 861 13.74 -24.87 -3.33
C VAL A 861 13.17 -25.25 -1.97
N GLN A 862 11.91 -24.92 -1.68
CA GLN A 862 11.28 -25.24 -0.40
C GLN A 862 11.21 -26.75 -0.13
N THR A 863 11.02 -27.56 -1.18
CA THR A 863 10.98 -29.02 -1.03
C THR A 863 12.35 -29.54 -0.61
N ILE A 864 13.40 -29.10 -1.30
CA ILE A 864 14.77 -29.55 -1.02
C ILE A 864 15.28 -29.05 0.34
N LEU A 865 14.92 -27.83 0.76
CA LEU A 865 15.22 -27.35 2.11
C LEU A 865 14.47 -28.16 3.18
N GLY A 866 13.24 -28.59 2.90
CA GLY A 866 12.49 -29.49 3.76
C GLY A 866 13.15 -30.88 3.89
N ASP A 867 13.67 -31.41 2.78
CA ASP A 867 14.41 -32.68 2.75
C ASP A 867 15.72 -32.59 3.52
N TYR A 868 16.47 -31.50 3.32
CA TYR A 868 17.68 -31.20 4.07
C TYR A 868 17.40 -31.10 5.57
N ASN A 869 16.35 -30.38 5.97
CA ASN A 869 15.98 -30.24 7.38
C ASN A 869 15.62 -31.60 8.01
N ARG A 870 14.90 -32.46 7.27
CA ARG A 870 14.60 -33.84 7.71
C ARG A 870 15.84 -34.71 7.86
N ALA A 871 16.86 -34.49 7.02
CA ALA A 871 18.11 -35.26 7.08
C ALA A 871 19.01 -34.86 8.26
N ILE A 872 18.96 -33.61 8.70
CA ILE A 872 19.77 -33.12 9.83
C ILE A 872 19.05 -33.17 11.19
N THR A 873 17.72 -33.29 11.21
CA THR A 873 16.96 -33.39 12.47
C THR A 873 17.11 -34.81 13.02
N PRO A 874 17.68 -35.01 14.22
CA PRO A 874 17.72 -36.34 14.82
C PRO A 874 16.29 -36.85 15.00
N VAL A 875 16.02 -38.07 14.52
CA VAL A 875 14.79 -38.78 14.86
C VAL A 875 14.85 -39.04 16.36
N LEU A 876 14.29 -38.13 17.15
CA LEU A 876 13.95 -38.39 18.54
C LEU A 876 12.87 -39.47 18.53
N PHE A 877 13.31 -40.72 18.61
CA PHE A 877 12.50 -41.82 19.10
C PHE A 877 12.16 -41.51 20.56
N PHE A 878 11.15 -40.67 20.79
CA PHE A 878 10.42 -40.72 22.04
C PHE A 878 9.56 -41.99 21.98
N PRO A 879 9.80 -43.02 22.81
CA PRO A 879 8.79 -44.04 23.00
C PRO A 879 7.54 -43.30 23.49
N ARG A 880 6.38 -43.58 22.86
CA ARG A 880 5.09 -43.05 23.26
C ARG A 880 4.91 -43.29 24.76
N TYR A 881 5.12 -42.25 25.57
CA TYR A 881 4.51 -42.21 26.89
C TYR A 881 3.04 -41.91 26.66
N GLU A 882 2.20 -42.93 26.88
CA GLU A 882 0.77 -42.77 26.99
C GLU A 882 0.47 -41.71 28.05
N TYR A 883 -0.28 -40.69 27.63
CA TYR A 883 -0.85 -39.68 28.51
C TYR A 883 -1.78 -40.36 29.52
N THR A 884 -1.26 -40.65 30.71
CA THR A 884 -2.06 -40.94 31.90
C THR A 884 -1.96 -39.77 32.87
N GLN A 885 -3.05 -38.99 32.87
CA GLN A 885 -3.66 -38.22 33.96
C GLN A 885 -2.79 -37.46 34.99
N GLN A 886 -3.02 -36.14 35.01
CA GLN A 886 -2.88 -35.16 36.10
C GLN A 886 -1.46 -34.73 36.56
N PRO A 887 -1.20 -33.40 36.68
CA PRO A 887 0.00 -32.90 37.34
C PRO A 887 -0.20 -32.87 38.86
N PRO A 888 0.76 -33.31 39.69
CA PRO A 888 0.73 -33.04 41.10
C PRO A 888 1.19 -31.60 41.37
N PHE A 889 0.40 -30.91 42.19
CA PHE A 889 0.82 -29.70 42.89
C PHE A 889 2.12 -29.96 43.65
N TYR A 890 3.12 -29.11 43.46
CA TYR A 890 4.18 -28.92 44.44
C TYR A 890 4.32 -27.43 44.76
N SER A 891 3.84 -27.10 45.95
CA SER A 891 4.27 -25.98 46.77
C SER A 891 5.76 -26.13 47.10
N LEU A 892 6.54 -25.06 46.95
CA LEU A 892 7.89 -24.97 47.51
C LEU A 892 7.86 -24.19 48.83
N PRO A 893 8.69 -24.59 49.81
CA PRO A 893 8.93 -23.85 51.06
C PRO A 893 9.73 -22.57 50.86
#